data_AF-A0A2T2S1L2-F1
#
_entry.id   AF-A0A2T2S1L2-F1
#
_cell.length_a   1.000
_cell.length_b   1.000
_cell.length_c   1.000
_cell.angle_alpha   90.00
_cell.angle_beta   90.00
_cell.angle_gamma   90.00
#
_symmetry.space_group_name_H-M   'P 1'
#
loop_
_entity.id
_entity.type
_entity.pdbx_description
1 polymer ?
#
loop_
_entity_poly.entity_id
_entity_poly.type
_entity_poly.pdbx_seq_one_letter_code
_entity_poly.pdbx_strand_id
1 'polypeptide(L)'
;MNASRDTLILGGGIMGLAIALALRQRGASVAVLERDGRQAAARAAAGMLAPQAEGIPPSPMRDLCLESRSRYPDWIRWVEELSGIDTGYWPCGFLAPILKPDAEASHPSREADETAHWLDREAISYHQPGLGEAIVGGWWYPEDAQVDNLALMRALRQAAQQLGVALFEGVQVEGIQRRGSAVAGVRTSAGEFAAEQYVAASGAWMRELLPMPVRPIKGQMLALQMPEPAPVTLQQVLFGPNVYIVPRRDGRAIVGATVEDVGWQPQTTPAGIRMLLERAARIYPALDRWSFREQWWGYRPATPDRLPILGRGPADNLYVAAGHFRNGILLAPVTAEIVADLALPGREHPLLAHFRYDRFSPSRTSQSLPEARPSAKSSNSRFPMMATPSSPPSPTEANGAPTEDATLTVGGRTFRSRLMTGTGKFPDADTMRASIAASGAQIVTVAVRRVREGAPGHQGLVEALDWTDLWMLPNTAGCQSADEAVRVARLGREMAKIVGQQDNTFVKLEVVPDPQYLFPDAVGTLRAAEQLVAEGFTVLPYINADPVLARQLQDAGCATVMPLGSPIGSGQGIRNVESLQIIIEQAQVPVVVDAGIGAPSEAAQAMELGADALLINSAIARAQDPVAMGRAMNVAIEAGRLAYQAGRIPVQDQARASSPAAGVPDGNGAAAVQLEAGETAT
;
A
#
# COMPACT_ATOMS: atom_id res chain seq x y z
N MET A 1 -25.16 -43.31 5.28
CA MET A 1 -25.97 -42.21 5.86
C MET A 1 -25.07 -40.98 5.96
N ASN A 2 -24.96 -40.18 4.89
CA ASN A 2 -24.17 -38.95 4.94
C ASN A 2 -25.09 -37.85 5.48
N ALA A 3 -24.89 -37.46 6.74
CA ALA A 3 -25.45 -36.22 7.24
C ALA A 3 -24.95 -35.08 6.32
N SER A 4 -25.87 -34.48 5.57
CA SER A 4 -25.61 -33.26 4.79
C SER A 4 -25.14 -32.20 5.77
N ARG A 5 -23.83 -31.87 5.77
CA ARG A 5 -23.31 -30.78 6.59
C ARG A 5 -23.69 -29.46 5.95
N ASP A 6 -24.46 -28.65 6.66
CA ASP A 6 -24.77 -27.29 6.23
C ASP A 6 -23.50 -26.42 6.31
N THR A 7 -23.13 -25.79 5.20
CA THR A 7 -21.98 -24.89 5.10
C THR A 7 -22.41 -23.48 4.75
N LEU A 8 -21.98 -22.50 5.54
CA LEU A 8 -22.21 -21.08 5.30
C LEU A 8 -20.94 -20.39 4.81
N ILE A 9 -20.98 -19.80 3.62
CA ILE A 9 -19.86 -19.08 3.02
C ILE A 9 -20.07 -17.57 3.19
N LEU A 10 -19.06 -16.90 3.72
CA LEU A 10 -19.04 -15.46 4.00
C LEU A 10 -18.27 -14.75 2.87
N GLY A 11 -18.99 -14.29 1.85
CA GLY A 11 -18.47 -13.66 0.65
C GLY A 11 -18.83 -14.43 -0.63
N GLY A 12 -19.46 -13.75 -1.59
CA GLY A 12 -19.91 -14.25 -2.89
C GLY A 12 -19.05 -13.78 -4.07
N GLY A 13 -17.77 -13.47 -3.82
CA GLY A 13 -16.77 -13.30 -4.87
C GLY A 13 -16.41 -14.63 -5.55
N ILE A 14 -15.44 -14.59 -6.47
CA ILE A 14 -15.04 -15.80 -7.24
C ILE A 14 -14.67 -16.99 -6.35
N MET A 15 -13.95 -16.75 -5.24
CA MET A 15 -13.58 -17.81 -4.30
C MET A 15 -14.80 -18.42 -3.63
N GLY A 16 -15.69 -17.60 -3.09
CA GLY A 16 -16.89 -18.08 -2.42
C GLY A 16 -17.81 -18.87 -3.33
N LEU A 17 -18.02 -18.40 -4.57
CA LEU A 17 -18.83 -19.11 -5.56
C LEU A 17 -18.16 -20.41 -6.01
N ALA A 18 -16.86 -20.40 -6.32
CA ALA A 18 -16.15 -21.60 -6.74
C ALA A 18 -16.16 -22.67 -5.63
N ILE A 19 -15.91 -22.27 -4.37
CA ILE A 19 -16.01 -23.15 -3.19
C ILE A 19 -17.45 -23.68 -3.03
N ALA A 20 -18.47 -22.84 -3.22
CA ALA A 20 -19.86 -23.27 -3.13
C ALA A 20 -20.18 -24.39 -4.12
N LEU A 21 -19.73 -24.25 -5.38
CA LEU A 21 -19.91 -25.28 -6.41
C LEU A 21 -19.20 -26.59 -6.03
N ALA A 22 -17.93 -26.50 -5.60
CA ALA A 22 -17.14 -27.65 -5.20
C ALA A 22 -17.72 -28.40 -4.00
N LEU A 23 -18.30 -27.68 -3.03
CA LEU A 23 -19.01 -28.27 -1.88
C LEU A 23 -20.34 -28.91 -2.29
N ARG A 24 -21.13 -28.26 -3.17
CA ARG A 24 -22.38 -28.84 -3.69
C ARG A 24 -22.12 -30.10 -4.51
N GLN A 25 -21.06 -30.13 -5.32
CA GLN A 25 -20.66 -31.30 -6.08
C GLN A 25 -20.35 -32.51 -5.18
N ARG A 26 -19.84 -32.26 -3.96
CA ARG A 26 -19.59 -33.26 -2.92
C ARG A 26 -20.81 -33.56 -2.03
N GLY A 27 -21.98 -33.00 -2.35
CA GLY A 27 -23.25 -33.28 -1.67
C GLY A 27 -23.52 -32.47 -0.40
N ALA A 28 -22.75 -31.42 -0.11
CA ALA A 28 -23.03 -30.53 1.03
C ALA A 28 -24.24 -29.62 0.73
N SER A 29 -24.92 -29.17 1.77
CA SER A 29 -25.89 -28.06 1.70
C SER A 29 -25.13 -26.74 1.88
N VAL A 30 -25.35 -25.76 1.01
CA VAL A 30 -24.52 -24.54 0.96
C VAL A 30 -25.37 -23.29 0.87
N ALA A 31 -25.05 -22.32 1.71
CA ALA A 31 -25.53 -20.94 1.62
C ALA A 31 -24.35 -19.97 1.47
N VAL A 32 -24.54 -18.89 0.71
CA VAL A 32 -23.55 -17.83 0.51
C VAL A 32 -24.17 -16.50 0.91
N LEU A 33 -23.49 -15.77 1.80
CA LEU A 33 -23.83 -14.40 2.18
C LEU A 33 -22.93 -13.42 1.43
N GLU A 34 -23.53 -12.48 0.71
CA GLU A 34 -22.82 -11.43 -0.02
C GLU A 34 -23.42 -10.05 0.28
N ARG A 35 -22.56 -9.11 0.69
CA ARG A 35 -22.96 -7.73 0.99
C ARG A 35 -23.21 -6.94 -0.29
N ASP A 36 -22.23 -6.91 -1.19
CA ASP A 36 -22.29 -6.20 -2.47
C ASP A 36 -21.32 -6.83 -3.47
N GLY A 37 -21.86 -7.69 -4.34
CA GLY A 37 -21.07 -8.38 -5.38
C GLY A 37 -20.35 -7.43 -6.34
N ARG A 38 -20.74 -6.14 -6.44
CA ARG A 38 -20.03 -5.14 -7.26
C ARG A 38 -18.64 -4.81 -6.72
N GLN A 39 -18.41 -5.03 -5.43
CA GLN A 39 -17.13 -4.77 -4.77
C GLN A 39 -16.14 -5.94 -4.95
N ALA A 40 -16.59 -7.09 -5.47
CA ALA A 40 -15.72 -8.25 -5.65
C ALA A 40 -14.53 -7.94 -6.58
N ALA A 41 -13.31 -8.21 -6.10
CA ALA A 41 -12.08 -7.98 -6.86
C ALA A 41 -12.07 -8.66 -8.24
N ALA A 42 -12.74 -9.81 -8.36
CA ALA A 42 -12.88 -10.56 -9.61
C ALA A 42 -13.58 -9.75 -10.73
N ARG A 43 -14.49 -8.83 -10.38
CA ARG A 43 -15.14 -7.95 -11.37
C ARG A 43 -14.19 -6.93 -11.97
N ALA A 44 -13.22 -6.48 -11.19
CA ALA A 44 -12.21 -5.53 -11.65
C ALA A 44 -11.02 -6.19 -12.33
N ALA A 45 -10.86 -7.52 -12.24
CA ALA A 45 -9.74 -8.25 -12.79
C ALA A 45 -9.74 -8.28 -14.34
N ALA A 46 -8.58 -8.58 -14.92
CA ALA A 46 -8.45 -8.77 -16.38
C ALA A 46 -8.82 -10.19 -16.85
N GLY A 47 -8.81 -11.18 -15.94
CA GLY A 47 -9.07 -12.58 -16.26
C GLY A 47 -7.88 -13.31 -16.89
N MET A 48 -6.64 -12.93 -16.57
CA MET A 48 -5.44 -13.62 -17.03
C MET A 48 -5.17 -14.89 -16.22
N LEU A 49 -4.70 -15.94 -16.90
CA LEU A 49 -4.36 -17.26 -16.35
C LEU A 49 -2.89 -17.55 -16.67
N ALA A 50 -1.99 -16.72 -16.12
CA ALA A 50 -0.66 -16.54 -16.68
C ALA A 50 0.48 -16.60 -15.65
N PRO A 51 0.67 -17.73 -14.94
CA PRO A 51 1.73 -17.83 -13.93
C PRO A 51 3.13 -17.59 -14.50
N GLN A 52 3.35 -17.93 -15.77
CA GLN A 52 4.66 -17.87 -16.40
C GLN A 52 4.93 -16.48 -16.98
N ALA A 53 3.99 -15.90 -17.72
CA ALA A 53 4.14 -14.54 -18.22
C ALA A 53 4.24 -13.50 -17.08
N GLU A 54 3.52 -13.71 -15.96
CA GLU A 54 3.65 -12.86 -14.76
C GLU A 54 4.99 -13.02 -14.02
N GLY A 55 5.83 -13.98 -14.43
CA GLY A 55 7.17 -14.19 -13.87
C GLY A 55 7.14 -14.70 -12.42
N ILE A 56 6.15 -15.50 -12.04
CA ILE A 56 6.09 -16.09 -10.70
C ILE A 56 7.31 -17.03 -10.55
N PRO A 57 8.18 -16.82 -9.54
CA PRO A 57 9.39 -17.62 -9.39
C PRO A 57 9.05 -19.08 -9.02
N PRO A 58 9.93 -20.06 -9.36
CA PRO A 58 9.82 -21.43 -8.85
C PRO A 58 9.60 -21.45 -7.34
N SER A 59 8.41 -21.86 -6.90
CA SER A 59 7.95 -21.77 -5.52
C SER A 59 6.62 -22.55 -5.36
N PRO A 60 6.19 -22.88 -4.13
CA PRO A 60 4.86 -23.47 -3.89
C PRO A 60 3.71 -22.66 -4.50
N MET A 61 3.88 -21.33 -4.62
CA MET A 61 2.89 -20.47 -5.29
C MET A 61 2.83 -20.74 -6.80
N ARG A 62 3.97 -20.88 -7.47
CA ARG A 62 4.02 -21.22 -8.89
C ARG A 62 3.42 -22.61 -9.13
N ASP A 63 3.77 -23.59 -8.30
CA ASP A 63 3.26 -24.96 -8.41
C ASP A 63 1.74 -24.99 -8.28
N LEU A 64 1.19 -24.28 -7.28
CA LEU A 64 -0.26 -24.16 -7.10
C LEU A 64 -0.94 -23.45 -8.29
N CYS A 65 -0.31 -22.42 -8.84
CA CYS A 65 -0.84 -21.73 -10.02
C CYS A 65 -0.84 -22.62 -11.28
N LEU A 66 0.25 -23.37 -11.52
CA LEU A 66 0.36 -24.28 -12.66
C LEU A 66 -0.67 -25.42 -12.56
N GLU A 67 -0.85 -25.97 -11.35
CA GLU A 67 -1.88 -26.96 -11.06
C GLU A 67 -3.30 -26.40 -11.28
N SER A 68 -3.57 -25.16 -10.85
CA SER A 68 -4.87 -24.54 -11.10
C SER A 68 -5.12 -24.29 -12.58
N ARG A 69 -4.08 -23.87 -13.33
CA ARG A 69 -4.17 -23.64 -14.77
C ARG A 69 -4.45 -24.93 -15.54
N SER A 70 -3.82 -26.05 -15.16
CA SER A 70 -4.04 -27.34 -15.84
C SER A 70 -5.48 -27.87 -15.66
N ARG A 71 -6.13 -27.53 -14.53
CA ARG A 71 -7.53 -27.85 -14.24
C ARG A 71 -8.54 -26.92 -14.92
N TYR A 72 -8.09 -25.75 -15.39
CA TYR A 72 -8.96 -24.66 -15.82
C TYR A 72 -9.87 -25.02 -17.01
N PRO A 73 -9.40 -25.71 -18.08
CA PRO A 73 -10.25 -26.06 -19.22
C PRO A 73 -11.46 -26.91 -18.82
N ASP A 74 -11.24 -27.96 -18.01
CA ASP A 74 -12.31 -28.84 -17.54
C ASP A 74 -13.24 -28.14 -16.55
N TRP A 75 -12.67 -27.32 -15.66
CA TRP A 75 -13.46 -26.55 -14.70
C TRP A 75 -14.37 -25.54 -15.39
N ILE A 76 -13.87 -24.84 -16.41
CA ILE A 76 -14.69 -23.91 -17.19
C ILE A 76 -15.78 -24.64 -17.94
N ARG A 77 -15.45 -25.73 -18.65
CA ARG A 77 -16.45 -26.52 -19.37
C ARG A 77 -17.57 -26.98 -18.45
N TRP A 78 -17.23 -27.46 -17.25
CA TRP A 78 -18.20 -27.85 -16.24
C TRP A 78 -19.08 -26.68 -15.77
N VAL A 79 -18.49 -25.51 -15.50
CA VAL A 79 -19.24 -24.30 -15.11
C VAL A 79 -20.15 -23.82 -16.25
N GLU A 80 -19.71 -23.87 -17.49
CA GLU A 80 -20.49 -23.52 -18.69
C GLU A 80 -21.65 -24.49 -18.91
N GLU A 81 -21.41 -25.81 -18.77
CA GLU A 81 -22.44 -26.85 -18.86
C GLU A 81 -23.54 -26.65 -17.80
N LEU A 82 -23.17 -26.32 -16.56
CA LEU A 82 -24.12 -26.07 -15.49
C LEU A 82 -24.88 -24.75 -15.65
N SER A 83 -24.21 -23.71 -16.14
CA SER A 83 -24.78 -22.36 -16.19
C SER A 83 -25.49 -22.03 -17.50
N GLY A 84 -25.12 -22.67 -18.60
CA GLY A 84 -25.51 -22.30 -19.95
C GLY A 84 -24.87 -20.98 -20.44
N ILE A 85 -23.84 -20.47 -19.75
CA ILE A 85 -23.21 -19.18 -20.06
C ILE A 85 -21.76 -19.42 -20.49
N ASP A 86 -21.41 -19.04 -21.72
CA ASP A 86 -20.03 -18.99 -22.21
C ASP A 86 -19.20 -17.98 -21.38
N THR A 87 -18.09 -18.45 -20.81
CA THR A 87 -17.19 -17.67 -19.96
C THR A 87 -16.15 -16.89 -20.77
N GLY A 88 -16.07 -17.10 -22.07
CA GLY A 88 -15.06 -16.51 -22.94
C GLY A 88 -13.65 -17.02 -22.65
N TYR A 89 -13.52 -18.25 -22.13
CA TYR A 89 -12.21 -18.87 -21.96
C TYR A 89 -11.48 -18.98 -23.30
N TRP A 90 -10.24 -18.50 -23.34
CA TRP A 90 -9.45 -18.43 -24.55
C TRP A 90 -7.99 -18.78 -24.25
N PRO A 91 -7.52 -19.97 -24.67
CA PRO A 91 -6.11 -20.35 -24.60
C PRO A 91 -5.34 -19.70 -25.75
N CYS A 92 -5.28 -18.37 -25.74
CA CYS A 92 -4.65 -17.60 -26.82
C CYS A 92 -3.13 -17.44 -26.66
N GLY A 93 -2.55 -17.89 -25.56
CA GLY A 93 -1.16 -17.64 -25.21
C GLY A 93 -0.88 -16.16 -24.89
N PHE A 94 0.30 -15.94 -24.32
CA PHE A 94 0.79 -14.62 -23.91
C PHE A 94 2.09 -14.30 -24.63
N LEU A 95 2.18 -13.09 -25.16
CA LEU A 95 3.44 -12.51 -25.62
C LEU A 95 3.90 -11.49 -24.58
N ALA A 96 5.19 -11.54 -24.21
CA ALA A 96 5.84 -10.56 -23.36
C ALA A 96 6.91 -9.80 -24.15
N PRO A 97 6.54 -8.72 -24.87
CA PRO A 97 7.46 -7.97 -25.73
C PRO A 97 8.52 -7.20 -24.93
N ILE A 98 9.73 -7.11 -25.49
CA ILE A 98 10.89 -6.39 -24.93
C ILE A 98 11.23 -5.18 -25.82
N LEU A 99 11.47 -4.01 -25.22
CA LEU A 99 11.77 -2.77 -25.93
C LEU A 99 13.29 -2.47 -25.97
N LYS A 100 13.75 -1.69 -26.96
CA LYS A 100 15.20 -1.40 -27.21
C LYS A 100 16.06 -0.90 -26.04
N PRO A 101 15.64 0.01 -25.14
CA PRO A 101 16.47 0.36 -23.98
C PRO A 101 16.47 -0.73 -22.90
N ASP A 102 15.45 -1.60 -22.87
CA ASP A 102 15.35 -2.68 -21.89
C ASP A 102 16.19 -3.90 -22.33
N ALA A 103 16.34 -4.13 -23.64
CA ALA A 103 17.05 -5.28 -24.21
C ALA A 103 18.49 -5.46 -23.72
N GLU A 104 19.21 -4.37 -23.45
CA GLU A 104 20.59 -4.39 -22.92
C GLU A 104 20.65 -4.82 -21.44
N ALA A 105 19.58 -4.56 -20.67
CA ALA A 105 19.42 -5.01 -19.29
C ALA A 105 18.67 -6.36 -19.18
N SER A 106 17.94 -6.73 -20.24
CA SER A 106 16.97 -7.82 -20.25
C SER A 106 17.29 -8.93 -21.25
N HIS A 107 18.54 -9.36 -21.31
CA HIS A 107 18.84 -10.79 -21.53
C HIS A 107 18.96 -11.51 -20.18
N PRO A 108 17.86 -11.71 -19.42
CA PRO A 108 17.92 -12.69 -18.35
C PRO A 108 17.92 -14.06 -19.01
N SER A 109 18.88 -14.89 -18.60
CA SER A 109 18.76 -16.33 -18.63
C SER A 109 17.45 -16.75 -17.95
N ARG A 110 16.32 -16.70 -18.67
CA ARG A 110 15.08 -17.42 -18.32
C ARG A 110 15.23 -18.91 -18.64
N GLU A 111 16.43 -19.47 -18.44
CA GLU A 111 16.77 -20.88 -18.61
C GLU A 111 15.97 -21.81 -17.68
N ALA A 112 15.12 -21.28 -16.80
CA ALA A 112 14.35 -22.03 -15.81
C ALA A 112 12.86 -22.24 -16.16
N ASP A 113 12.40 -21.88 -17.36
CA ASP A 113 11.04 -22.23 -17.82
C ASP A 113 11.09 -22.91 -19.19
N GLU A 114 11.10 -24.25 -19.18
CA GLU A 114 11.26 -25.10 -20.38
C GLU A 114 10.20 -24.86 -21.47
N THR A 115 9.08 -24.20 -21.12
CA THR A 115 7.95 -23.92 -22.03
C THR A 115 7.93 -22.50 -22.58
N ALA A 116 8.82 -21.61 -22.11
CA ALA A 116 8.91 -20.24 -22.59
C ALA A 116 9.79 -20.17 -23.84
N HIS A 117 9.26 -19.66 -24.94
CA HIS A 117 10.01 -19.57 -26.20
C HIS A 117 10.37 -18.12 -26.50
N TRP A 118 11.65 -17.83 -26.69
CA TRP A 118 12.05 -16.52 -27.20
C TRP A 118 11.70 -16.40 -28.68
N LEU A 119 11.02 -15.32 -29.04
CA LEU A 119 10.75 -14.93 -30.42
C LEU A 119 11.54 -13.65 -30.71
N ASP A 120 12.32 -13.66 -31.78
CA ASP A 120 12.91 -12.43 -32.30
C ASP A 120 11.84 -11.48 -32.87
N ARG A 121 12.26 -10.31 -33.35
CA ARG A 121 11.36 -9.29 -33.91
C ARG A 121 10.48 -9.83 -35.05
N GLU A 122 11.03 -10.62 -35.94
CA GLU A 122 10.29 -11.11 -37.11
C GLU A 122 9.25 -12.14 -36.65
N ALA A 123 9.68 -13.10 -35.84
CA ALA A 123 8.82 -14.14 -35.29
C ALA A 123 7.71 -13.55 -34.40
N ILE A 124 8.01 -12.63 -33.49
CA ILE A 124 6.98 -12.05 -32.61
C ILE A 124 5.94 -11.25 -33.41
N SER A 125 6.36 -10.55 -34.47
CA SER A 125 5.47 -9.78 -35.35
C SER A 125 4.60 -10.68 -36.23
N TYR A 126 5.10 -11.86 -36.58
CA TYR A 126 4.30 -12.89 -37.24
C TYR A 126 3.21 -13.44 -36.32
N HIS A 127 3.55 -13.70 -35.04
CA HIS A 127 2.56 -14.13 -34.04
C HIS A 127 1.50 -13.06 -33.78
N GLN A 128 1.92 -11.81 -33.54
CA GLN A 128 1.04 -10.66 -33.34
C GLN A 128 1.44 -9.51 -34.27
N PRO A 129 0.72 -9.29 -35.38
CA PRO A 129 0.92 -8.13 -36.23
C PRO A 129 0.55 -6.82 -35.51
N GLY A 130 1.24 -5.72 -35.83
CA GLY A 130 0.92 -4.37 -35.33
C GLY A 130 1.60 -4.00 -34.00
N LEU A 131 2.57 -4.80 -33.55
CA LEU A 131 3.44 -4.44 -32.42
C LEU A 131 4.27 -3.18 -32.71
N GLY A 132 4.56 -2.41 -31.67
CA GLY A 132 5.32 -1.16 -31.76
C GLY A 132 6.74 -1.33 -32.28
N GLU A 133 7.23 -0.34 -33.03
CA GLU A 133 8.53 -0.39 -33.69
C GLU A 133 9.72 -0.53 -32.73
N ALA A 134 9.57 -0.18 -31.45
CA ALA A 134 10.61 -0.31 -30.44
C ALA A 134 10.82 -1.76 -29.95
N ILE A 135 9.94 -2.71 -30.27
CA ILE A 135 9.97 -4.08 -29.75
C ILE A 135 11.03 -4.93 -30.46
N VAL A 136 12.07 -5.38 -29.77
CA VAL A 136 13.18 -6.16 -30.37
C VAL A 136 12.91 -7.66 -30.49
N GLY A 137 11.88 -8.14 -29.78
CA GLY A 137 11.54 -9.55 -29.61
C GLY A 137 10.69 -9.70 -28.36
N GLY A 138 10.49 -10.93 -27.90
CA GLY A 138 9.78 -11.18 -26.65
C GLY A 138 9.58 -12.65 -26.35
N TRP A 139 9.07 -12.92 -25.16
CA TRP A 139 8.80 -14.29 -24.72
C TRP A 139 7.37 -14.71 -25.09
N TRP A 140 7.25 -15.93 -25.61
CA TRP A 140 5.99 -16.58 -25.94
C TRP A 140 5.66 -17.66 -24.92
N TYR A 141 4.45 -17.59 -24.37
CA TYR A 141 3.90 -18.51 -23.39
C TYR A 141 2.63 -19.15 -23.96
N PRO A 142 2.73 -20.28 -24.68
CA PRO A 142 1.59 -20.87 -25.39
C PRO A 142 0.51 -21.43 -24.47
N GLU A 143 0.88 -21.86 -23.26
CA GLU A 143 -0.04 -22.48 -22.31
C GLU A 143 -0.78 -21.46 -21.42
N ASP A 144 -0.33 -20.21 -21.38
CA ASP A 144 -1.02 -19.16 -20.64
C ASP A 144 -2.32 -18.76 -21.36
N ALA A 145 -3.38 -18.53 -20.60
CA ALA A 145 -4.72 -18.36 -21.14
C ALA A 145 -5.43 -17.15 -20.51
N GLN A 146 -6.64 -16.87 -20.98
CA GLN A 146 -7.49 -15.86 -20.38
C GLN A 146 -8.95 -16.34 -20.31
N VAL A 147 -9.76 -15.62 -19.55
CA VAL A 147 -11.21 -15.79 -19.45
C VAL A 147 -11.86 -14.41 -19.31
N ASP A 148 -13.09 -14.23 -19.80
CA ASP A 148 -13.87 -13.03 -19.48
C ASP A 148 -14.33 -13.15 -18.02
N ASN A 149 -13.70 -12.36 -17.15
CA ASN A 149 -13.94 -12.37 -15.72
C ASN A 149 -15.39 -12.02 -15.34
N LEU A 150 -16.08 -11.18 -16.13
CA LEU A 150 -17.47 -10.81 -15.88
C LEU A 150 -18.42 -11.91 -16.36
N ALA A 151 -18.13 -12.56 -17.49
CA ALA A 151 -18.85 -13.74 -17.93
C ALA A 151 -18.68 -14.90 -16.95
N LEU A 152 -17.46 -15.16 -16.49
CA LEU A 152 -17.16 -16.17 -15.48
C LEU A 152 -17.93 -15.93 -14.17
N MET A 153 -17.95 -14.70 -13.65
CA MET A 153 -18.71 -14.38 -12.44
C MET A 153 -20.21 -14.63 -12.61
N ARG A 154 -20.78 -14.32 -13.79
CA ARG A 154 -22.19 -14.63 -14.11
C ARG A 154 -22.43 -16.13 -14.19
N ALA A 155 -21.54 -16.86 -14.88
CA ALA A 155 -21.60 -18.31 -15.03
C ALA A 155 -21.53 -19.03 -13.68
N LEU A 156 -20.57 -18.68 -12.82
CA LEU A 156 -20.43 -19.27 -11.48
C LEU A 156 -21.67 -19.05 -10.62
N ARG A 157 -22.22 -17.84 -10.65
CA ARG A 157 -23.44 -17.52 -9.92
C ARG A 157 -24.63 -18.33 -10.43
N GLN A 158 -24.82 -18.40 -11.75
CA GLN A 158 -25.88 -19.17 -12.37
C GLN A 158 -25.73 -20.67 -12.10
N ALA A 159 -24.51 -21.21 -12.19
CA ALA A 159 -24.21 -22.59 -11.82
C ALA A 159 -24.53 -22.86 -10.35
N ALA A 160 -24.24 -21.92 -9.45
CA ALA A 160 -24.52 -22.07 -8.03
C ALA A 160 -26.04 -22.15 -7.78
N GLN A 161 -26.82 -21.33 -8.47
CA GLN A 161 -28.29 -21.39 -8.42
C GLN A 161 -28.83 -22.71 -8.99
N GLN A 162 -28.28 -23.20 -10.12
CA GLN A 162 -28.70 -24.47 -10.72
C GLN A 162 -28.37 -25.68 -9.83
N LEU A 163 -27.26 -25.62 -9.09
CA LEU A 163 -26.91 -26.62 -8.08
C LEU A 163 -27.69 -26.46 -6.77
N GLY A 164 -28.56 -25.45 -6.63
CA GLY A 164 -29.37 -25.22 -5.43
C GLY A 164 -28.61 -24.62 -4.25
N VAL A 165 -27.55 -23.84 -4.51
CA VAL A 165 -26.91 -23.00 -3.47
C VAL A 165 -27.86 -21.86 -3.10
N ALA A 166 -28.10 -21.66 -1.81
CA ALA A 166 -28.87 -20.51 -1.33
C ALA A 166 -27.99 -19.24 -1.35
N LEU A 167 -28.28 -18.31 -2.25
CA LEU A 167 -27.55 -17.05 -2.39
C LEU A 167 -28.32 -15.91 -1.71
N PHE A 168 -27.74 -15.33 -0.67
CA PHE A 168 -28.29 -14.18 0.06
C PHE A 168 -27.49 -12.92 -0.29
N GLU A 169 -28.06 -12.06 -1.12
CA GLU A 169 -27.47 -10.77 -1.49
C GLU A 169 -27.93 -9.63 -0.61
N GLY A 170 -27.10 -8.59 -0.50
CA GLY A 170 -27.37 -7.45 0.37
C GLY A 170 -27.23 -7.79 1.86
N VAL A 171 -26.68 -8.96 2.19
CA VAL A 171 -26.52 -9.44 3.56
C VAL A 171 -25.08 -9.24 4.00
N GLN A 172 -24.87 -8.26 4.87
CA GLN A 172 -23.57 -7.98 5.47
C GLN A 172 -23.37 -8.86 6.69
N VAL A 173 -22.26 -9.57 6.75
CA VAL A 173 -21.81 -10.24 7.98
C VAL A 173 -21.15 -9.20 8.87
N GLU A 174 -21.67 -9.03 10.09
CA GLU A 174 -21.24 -8.01 11.06
C GLU A 174 -20.38 -8.60 12.18
N GLY A 175 -20.42 -9.92 12.37
CA GLY A 175 -19.57 -10.60 13.33
C GLY A 175 -19.80 -12.10 13.39
N ILE A 176 -18.77 -12.81 13.87
CA ILE A 176 -18.77 -14.26 14.06
C ILE A 176 -18.96 -14.57 15.55
N GLN A 177 -20.00 -15.33 15.89
CA GLN A 177 -20.27 -15.77 17.25
C GLN A 177 -19.58 -17.12 17.50
N ARG A 178 -18.82 -17.20 18.60
CA ARG A 178 -18.12 -18.43 19.00
C ARG A 178 -18.77 -19.06 20.23
N ARG A 179 -18.76 -20.39 20.28
CA ARG A 179 -19.09 -21.19 21.46
C ARG A 179 -17.96 -22.21 21.66
N GLY A 180 -17.10 -21.95 22.64
CA GLY A 180 -15.87 -22.72 22.82
C GLY A 180 -14.91 -22.52 21.63
N SER A 181 -14.39 -23.61 21.07
CA SER A 181 -13.47 -23.62 19.93
C SER A 181 -14.15 -23.54 18.56
N ALA A 182 -15.48 -23.61 18.50
CA ALA A 182 -16.26 -23.61 17.26
C ALA A 182 -17.05 -22.30 17.06
N VAL A 183 -17.34 -21.99 15.80
CA VAL A 183 -18.32 -20.98 15.40
C VAL A 183 -19.72 -21.54 15.64
N ALA A 184 -20.54 -20.78 16.36
CA ALA A 184 -21.93 -21.12 16.67
C ALA A 184 -22.94 -20.46 15.71
N GLY A 185 -22.56 -19.33 15.13
CA GLY A 185 -23.40 -18.55 14.24
C GLY A 185 -22.68 -17.30 13.74
N VAL A 186 -23.33 -16.58 12.82
CA VAL A 186 -22.89 -15.27 12.34
C VAL A 186 -24.04 -14.28 12.47
N ARG A 187 -23.74 -13.08 12.97
CA ARG A 187 -24.68 -11.96 12.98
C ARG A 187 -24.60 -11.21 11.66
N THR A 188 -25.74 -10.86 11.10
CA THR A 188 -25.83 -10.17 9.82
C THR A 188 -26.86 -9.06 9.85
N SER A 189 -26.82 -8.19 8.84
CA SER A 189 -27.84 -7.16 8.60
C SER A 189 -29.26 -7.70 8.39
N ALA A 190 -29.41 -9.01 8.14
CA ALA A 190 -30.69 -9.69 7.93
C ALA A 190 -31.05 -10.68 9.06
N GLY A 191 -30.39 -10.56 10.23
CA GLY A 191 -30.58 -11.45 11.37
C GLY A 191 -29.44 -12.45 11.55
N GLU A 192 -29.65 -13.46 12.38
CA GLU A 192 -28.65 -14.48 12.68
C GLU A 192 -28.73 -15.67 11.72
N PHE A 193 -27.57 -16.15 11.29
CA PHE A 193 -27.44 -17.35 10.48
C PHE A 193 -26.55 -18.37 11.22
N ALA A 194 -26.90 -19.65 11.13
CA ALA A 194 -26.12 -20.73 11.71
C ALA A 194 -25.95 -21.86 10.70
N ALA A 195 -24.80 -22.53 10.77
CA ALA A 195 -24.42 -23.68 9.97
C ALA A 195 -23.44 -24.57 10.77
N GLU A 196 -23.20 -25.78 10.28
CA GLU A 196 -22.23 -26.69 10.90
C GLU A 196 -20.80 -26.29 10.56
N GLN A 197 -20.57 -25.84 9.32
CA GLN A 197 -19.27 -25.40 8.81
C GLN A 197 -19.36 -23.99 8.24
N TYR A 198 -18.26 -23.24 8.32
CA TYR A 198 -18.18 -21.87 7.85
C TYR A 198 -16.95 -21.69 6.96
N VAL A 199 -17.09 -20.92 5.87
CA VAL A 199 -15.96 -20.54 5.01
C VAL A 199 -15.89 -19.03 4.91
N ALA A 200 -14.80 -18.41 5.37
CA ALA A 200 -14.54 -16.99 5.18
C ALA A 200 -13.85 -16.76 3.82
N ALA A 201 -14.54 -16.10 2.90
CA ALA A 201 -14.08 -15.82 1.53
C ALA A 201 -14.29 -14.34 1.13
N SER A 202 -14.19 -13.43 2.10
CA SER A 202 -14.53 -12.00 1.96
C SER A 202 -13.43 -11.12 1.31
N GLY A 203 -12.48 -11.73 0.58
CA GLY A 203 -11.51 -10.99 -0.22
C GLY A 203 -10.72 -9.93 0.58
N ALA A 204 -10.71 -8.69 0.09
CA ALA A 204 -9.95 -7.60 0.71
C ALA A 204 -10.55 -7.13 2.05
N TRP A 205 -11.82 -7.48 2.31
CA TRP A 205 -12.54 -7.20 3.55
C TRP A 205 -12.33 -8.28 4.62
N MET A 206 -11.44 -9.26 4.39
CA MET A 206 -11.16 -10.33 5.36
C MET A 206 -10.85 -9.79 6.77
N ARG A 207 -10.10 -8.69 6.86
CA ARG A 207 -9.73 -8.06 8.12
C ARG A 207 -10.92 -7.56 8.95
N GLU A 208 -12.05 -7.25 8.32
CA GLU A 208 -13.28 -6.84 9.01
C GLU A 208 -13.95 -8.04 9.73
N LEU A 209 -13.74 -9.27 9.24
CA LEU A 209 -14.35 -10.48 9.79
C LEU A 209 -13.40 -11.26 10.70
N LEU A 210 -12.13 -11.35 10.34
CA LEU A 210 -11.10 -12.10 11.06
C LEU A 210 -9.81 -11.27 11.10
N PRO A 211 -9.02 -11.33 12.18
CA PRO A 211 -7.79 -10.54 12.33
C PRO A 211 -6.63 -11.08 11.46
N MET A 212 -6.88 -11.25 10.16
CA MET A 212 -5.90 -11.71 9.18
C MET A 212 -5.25 -10.50 8.50
N PRO A 213 -3.96 -10.56 8.15
CA PRO A 213 -3.21 -9.43 7.58
C PRO A 213 -3.51 -9.26 6.08
N VAL A 214 -4.79 -9.27 5.69
CA VAL A 214 -5.21 -9.00 4.31
C VAL A 214 -5.54 -7.51 4.19
N ARG A 215 -5.00 -6.86 3.16
CA ARG A 215 -5.18 -5.43 2.89
C ARG A 215 -5.55 -5.17 1.43
N PRO A 216 -6.27 -4.09 1.13
CA PRO A 216 -6.63 -3.73 -0.24
C PRO A 216 -5.41 -3.16 -0.98
N ILE A 217 -5.12 -3.68 -2.18
CA ILE A 217 -4.23 -3.03 -3.15
C ILE A 217 -5.07 -2.60 -4.35
N LYS A 218 -5.17 -1.29 -4.55
CA LYS A 218 -5.96 -0.72 -5.64
C LYS A 218 -5.30 -1.00 -6.99
N GLY A 219 -6.14 -1.34 -7.97
CA GLY A 219 -5.76 -1.42 -9.37
C GLY A 219 -6.78 -0.71 -10.23
N GLN A 220 -6.30 0.21 -11.06
CA GLN A 220 -7.07 0.92 -12.06
C GLN A 220 -6.92 0.24 -13.41
N MET A 221 -7.98 0.27 -14.20
CA MET A 221 -8.10 -0.38 -15.48
C MET A 221 -8.97 0.43 -16.43
N LEU A 222 -8.85 0.15 -17.72
CA LEU A 222 -9.69 0.75 -18.76
C LEU A 222 -9.95 -0.27 -19.88
N ALA A 223 -11.02 -0.03 -20.63
CA ALA A 223 -11.36 -0.79 -21.82
C ALA A 223 -11.38 0.14 -23.04
N LEU A 224 -10.74 -0.31 -24.10
CA LEU A 224 -10.78 0.31 -25.42
C LEU A 224 -11.56 -0.59 -26.38
N GLN A 225 -12.12 0.00 -27.42
CA GLN A 225 -12.81 -0.72 -28.48
C GLN A 225 -12.20 -0.41 -29.84
N MET A 226 -11.89 -1.47 -30.56
CA MET A 226 -11.44 -1.41 -31.94
C MET A 226 -12.48 -0.76 -32.87
N PRO A 227 -12.08 0.06 -33.86
CA PRO A 227 -12.99 0.59 -34.86
C PRO A 227 -13.77 -0.50 -35.60
N GLU A 228 -15.06 -0.27 -35.86
CA GLU A 228 -15.89 -1.17 -36.67
C GLU A 228 -16.23 -0.52 -38.03
N PRO A 229 -16.28 -1.30 -39.14
CA PRO A 229 -15.92 -2.72 -39.24
C PRO A 229 -14.41 -2.91 -39.44
N ALA A 230 -13.76 -3.70 -38.57
CA ALA A 230 -12.38 -4.15 -38.77
C ALA A 230 -12.24 -5.60 -38.29
N PRO A 231 -11.39 -6.43 -38.92
CA PRO A 231 -11.08 -7.76 -38.40
C PRO A 231 -10.38 -7.63 -37.04
N VAL A 232 -10.64 -8.54 -36.10
CA VAL A 232 -9.96 -8.54 -34.80
C VAL A 232 -8.47 -8.74 -35.02
N THR A 233 -7.68 -7.70 -34.77
CA THR A 233 -6.23 -7.73 -35.01
C THR A 233 -5.43 -8.18 -33.80
N LEU A 234 -5.95 -7.99 -32.58
CA LEU A 234 -5.29 -8.38 -31.34
C LEU A 234 -5.72 -9.81 -30.96
N GLN A 235 -4.80 -10.77 -31.07
CA GLN A 235 -5.08 -12.21 -30.95
C GLN A 235 -4.48 -12.82 -29.69
N GLN A 236 -3.35 -12.31 -29.20
CA GLN A 236 -2.71 -12.77 -27.97
C GLN A 236 -2.82 -11.71 -26.87
N VAL A 237 -2.70 -12.15 -25.61
CA VAL A 237 -2.49 -11.21 -24.52
C VAL A 237 -1.07 -10.65 -24.62
N LEU A 238 -0.95 -9.33 -24.56
CA LEU A 238 0.35 -8.65 -24.55
C LEU A 238 0.68 -8.24 -23.13
N PHE A 239 1.78 -8.76 -22.59
CA PHE A 239 2.23 -8.54 -21.22
C PHE A 239 3.56 -7.78 -21.22
N GLY A 240 3.49 -6.45 -21.10
CA GLY A 240 4.68 -5.59 -21.14
C GLY A 240 5.07 -5.02 -19.78
N PRO A 241 6.09 -4.14 -19.76
CA PRO A 241 6.58 -3.53 -18.52
C PRO A 241 5.50 -2.69 -17.83
N ASN A 242 4.96 -3.20 -16.73
CA ASN A 242 3.93 -2.55 -15.91
C ASN A 242 2.63 -2.18 -16.68
N VAL A 243 2.28 -2.97 -17.70
CA VAL A 243 0.99 -2.92 -18.41
C VAL A 243 0.72 -4.26 -19.10
N TYR A 244 -0.54 -4.61 -19.27
CA TYR A 244 -1.00 -5.70 -20.12
C TYR A 244 -2.21 -5.25 -20.94
N ILE A 245 -2.36 -5.88 -22.10
CA ILE A 245 -3.46 -5.66 -23.04
C ILE A 245 -4.10 -7.02 -23.31
N VAL A 246 -5.32 -7.22 -22.82
CA VAL A 246 -6.05 -8.48 -22.92
C VAL A 246 -7.16 -8.33 -23.97
N PRO A 247 -7.05 -8.97 -25.15
CA PRO A 247 -8.09 -8.91 -26.17
C PRO A 247 -9.34 -9.68 -25.75
N ARG A 248 -10.50 -9.19 -26.15
CA ARG A 248 -11.78 -9.90 -26.12
C ARG A 248 -12.25 -10.14 -27.56
N ARG A 249 -13.04 -11.20 -27.74
CA ARG A 249 -13.58 -11.61 -29.05
C ARG A 249 -14.55 -10.59 -29.66
N ASP A 250 -15.12 -9.71 -28.85
CA ASP A 250 -16.00 -8.61 -29.27
C ASP A 250 -15.23 -7.33 -29.66
N GLY A 251 -13.90 -7.42 -29.84
CA GLY A 251 -13.07 -6.29 -30.25
C GLY A 251 -12.69 -5.33 -29.12
N ARG A 252 -13.05 -5.63 -27.86
CA ARG A 252 -12.52 -4.88 -26.72
C ARG A 252 -11.07 -5.26 -26.42
N ALA A 253 -10.29 -4.29 -25.98
CA ALA A 253 -9.00 -4.50 -25.32
C ALA A 253 -9.09 -4.02 -23.87
N ILE A 254 -8.88 -4.94 -22.93
CA ILE A 254 -8.81 -4.63 -21.51
C ILE A 254 -7.36 -4.27 -21.17
N VAL A 255 -7.14 -3.04 -20.73
CA VAL A 255 -5.81 -2.50 -20.43
C VAL A 255 -5.67 -2.29 -18.94
N GLY A 256 -4.62 -2.85 -18.36
CA GLY A 256 -4.31 -2.64 -16.96
C GLY A 256 -2.90 -3.05 -16.59
N ALA A 257 -2.50 -2.94 -15.33
CA ALA A 257 -3.21 -2.19 -14.31
C ALA A 257 -2.20 -1.43 -13.46
N THR A 258 -2.66 -0.37 -12.80
CA THR A 258 -1.91 0.22 -11.70
C THR A 258 -1.83 -0.78 -10.52
N VAL A 259 -0.87 -0.54 -9.63
CA VAL A 259 -0.73 -1.23 -8.35
C VAL A 259 -0.46 -0.16 -7.32
N GLU A 260 -1.47 0.14 -6.51
CA GLU A 260 -1.46 1.30 -5.61
C GLU A 260 -1.79 0.87 -4.19
N ASP A 261 -0.88 1.19 -3.27
CA ASP A 261 -1.04 0.97 -1.84
C ASP A 261 -1.62 2.23 -1.19
N VAL A 262 -2.91 2.45 -1.43
CA VAL A 262 -3.63 3.70 -1.08
C VAL A 262 -4.88 3.43 -0.24
N GLY A 263 -4.93 2.27 0.42
CA GLY A 263 -6.09 1.80 1.18
C GLY A 263 -7.35 1.67 0.31
N TRP A 264 -8.46 2.18 0.82
CA TRP A 264 -9.79 2.10 0.19
C TRP A 264 -10.14 3.31 -0.69
N GLN A 265 -9.14 4.06 -1.18
CA GLN A 265 -9.39 5.22 -2.05
C GLN A 265 -10.10 4.79 -3.34
N PRO A 266 -11.34 5.26 -3.58
CA PRO A 266 -12.12 4.84 -4.74
C PRO A 266 -11.66 5.56 -6.01
N GLN A 267 -12.37 5.29 -7.11
CA GLN A 267 -12.24 5.95 -8.40
C GLN A 267 -10.92 5.72 -9.14
N THR A 268 -10.91 6.01 -10.43
CA THR A 268 -9.68 6.11 -11.21
C THR A 268 -9.12 7.53 -11.13
N THR A 269 -7.85 7.69 -11.46
CA THR A 269 -7.15 8.98 -11.53
C THR A 269 -6.73 9.26 -12.97
N PRO A 270 -6.77 10.53 -13.43
CA PRO A 270 -6.27 10.89 -14.76
C PRO A 270 -4.81 10.46 -14.99
N ALA A 271 -3.98 10.52 -13.94
CA ALA A 271 -2.60 10.07 -13.99
C ALA A 271 -2.46 8.56 -14.24
N GLY A 272 -3.25 7.74 -13.53
CA GLY A 272 -3.25 6.29 -13.71
C GLY A 272 -3.72 5.88 -15.10
N ILE A 273 -4.79 6.49 -15.59
CA ILE A 273 -5.37 6.21 -16.91
C ILE A 273 -4.44 6.63 -18.05
N ARG A 274 -3.85 7.84 -17.96
CA ARG A 274 -2.85 8.30 -18.94
C ARG A 274 -1.64 7.37 -18.98
N MET A 275 -1.12 6.97 -17.83
CA MET A 275 0.01 6.04 -17.75
C MET A 275 -0.31 4.70 -18.43
N LEU A 276 -1.50 4.14 -18.21
CA LEU A 276 -1.93 2.89 -18.83
C LEU A 276 -2.04 3.02 -20.36
N LEU A 277 -2.65 4.10 -20.85
CA LEU A 277 -2.77 4.38 -22.28
C LEU A 277 -1.38 4.53 -22.94
N GLU A 278 -0.50 5.36 -22.38
CA GLU A 278 0.83 5.60 -22.93
C GLU A 278 1.67 4.31 -22.99
N ARG A 279 1.63 3.49 -21.94
CA ARG A 279 2.37 2.21 -21.91
C ARG A 279 1.78 1.19 -22.88
N ALA A 280 0.45 1.10 -22.97
CA ALA A 280 -0.21 0.19 -23.88
C ALA A 280 0.05 0.57 -25.35
N ALA A 281 -0.01 1.87 -25.69
CA ALA A 281 0.26 2.38 -27.03
C ALA A 281 1.71 2.13 -27.48
N ARG A 282 2.68 2.12 -26.56
CA ARG A 282 4.07 1.73 -26.88
C ARG A 282 4.19 0.28 -27.33
N ILE A 283 3.34 -0.60 -26.81
CA ILE A 283 3.34 -2.03 -27.16
C ILE A 283 2.52 -2.26 -28.42
N TYR A 284 1.32 -1.67 -28.49
CA TYR A 284 0.38 -1.82 -29.58
C TYR A 284 -0.16 -0.45 -30.05
N PRO A 285 0.55 0.24 -30.95
CA PRO A 285 0.23 1.63 -31.34
C PRO A 285 -1.17 1.83 -31.93
N ALA A 286 -1.80 0.77 -32.46
CA ALA A 286 -3.15 0.85 -32.98
C ALA A 286 -4.17 1.30 -31.93
N LEU A 287 -3.90 1.09 -30.63
CA LEU A 287 -4.79 1.51 -29.53
C LEU A 287 -5.05 3.02 -29.51
N ASP A 288 -4.15 3.86 -30.02
CA ASP A 288 -4.35 5.32 -30.07
C ASP A 288 -5.54 5.73 -30.94
N ARG A 289 -6.00 4.84 -31.83
CA ARG A 289 -7.16 5.05 -32.70
C ARG A 289 -8.42 4.35 -32.21
N TRP A 290 -8.33 3.60 -31.11
CA TRP A 290 -9.44 2.85 -30.56
C TRP A 290 -10.30 3.77 -29.69
N SER A 291 -11.60 3.52 -29.68
CA SER A 291 -12.53 4.33 -28.89
C SER A 291 -12.47 3.94 -27.41
N PHE A 292 -12.42 4.92 -26.53
CA PHE A 292 -12.47 4.70 -25.10
C PHE A 292 -13.88 4.26 -24.69
N ARG A 293 -14.00 3.14 -23.96
CA ARG A 293 -15.31 2.61 -23.51
C ARG A 293 -15.58 2.99 -22.07
N GLU A 294 -14.72 2.52 -21.18
CA GLU A 294 -14.91 2.69 -19.74
C GLU A 294 -13.59 2.59 -18.98
N GLN A 295 -13.64 3.03 -17.73
CA GLN A 295 -12.57 2.90 -16.75
C GLN A 295 -13.16 2.46 -15.42
N TRP A 296 -12.40 1.66 -14.69
CA TRP A 296 -12.83 1.16 -13.38
C TRP A 296 -11.62 0.89 -12.49
N TRP A 297 -11.92 0.54 -11.24
CA TRP A 297 -10.93 0.13 -10.26
C TRP A 297 -11.43 -1.05 -9.44
N GLY A 298 -10.51 -1.71 -8.74
CA GLY A 298 -10.84 -2.70 -7.73
C GLY A 298 -9.73 -2.90 -6.71
N TYR A 299 -10.04 -3.65 -5.66
CA TYR A 299 -9.15 -3.89 -4.53
C TYR A 299 -8.69 -5.34 -4.50
N ARG A 300 -7.42 -5.56 -4.82
CA ARG A 300 -6.79 -6.89 -4.72
C ARG A 300 -6.58 -7.22 -3.25
N PRO A 301 -6.97 -8.42 -2.79
CA PRO A 301 -6.69 -8.85 -1.42
C PRO A 301 -5.22 -9.27 -1.29
N ALA A 302 -4.37 -8.43 -0.72
CA ALA A 302 -2.95 -8.73 -0.54
C ALA A 302 -2.63 -9.12 0.90
N THR A 303 -1.80 -10.14 1.09
CA THR A 303 -1.10 -10.43 2.34
C THR A 303 0.29 -9.79 2.34
N PRO A 304 1.02 -9.74 3.49
CA PRO A 304 2.37 -9.19 3.54
C PRO A 304 3.36 -9.91 2.61
N ASP A 305 3.23 -11.24 2.49
CA ASP A 305 4.06 -12.10 1.63
C ASP A 305 3.49 -12.28 0.21
N ARG A 306 2.31 -11.70 -0.08
CA ARG A 306 1.55 -11.83 -1.33
C ARG A 306 1.12 -13.26 -1.69
N LEU A 307 1.16 -14.19 -0.73
CA LEU A 307 0.63 -15.55 -0.85
C LEU A 307 -0.79 -15.64 -0.30
N PRO A 308 -1.68 -16.48 -0.86
CA PRO A 308 -3.03 -16.64 -0.32
C PRO A 308 -3.02 -17.21 1.11
N ILE A 309 -4.10 -16.98 1.85
CA ILE A 309 -4.43 -17.64 3.10
C ILE A 309 -5.51 -18.68 2.80
N LEU A 310 -5.13 -19.95 2.92
CA LEU A 310 -5.95 -21.11 2.64
C LEU A 310 -5.98 -22.06 3.85
N GLY A 311 -7.12 -22.70 4.06
CA GLY A 311 -7.23 -23.86 4.95
C GLY A 311 -8.01 -23.58 6.23
N ARG A 312 -7.69 -24.30 7.30
CA ARG A 312 -8.38 -24.16 8.60
C ARG A 312 -8.15 -22.77 9.18
N GLY A 313 -9.22 -22.16 9.66
CA GLY A 313 -9.22 -20.89 10.35
C GLY A 313 -8.99 -21.03 11.86
N PRO A 314 -9.21 -19.94 12.62
CA PRO A 314 -9.00 -19.89 14.07
C PRO A 314 -10.11 -20.54 14.91
N ALA A 315 -11.00 -21.33 14.29
CA ALA A 315 -12.05 -22.10 14.95
C ALA A 315 -12.22 -23.45 14.23
N ASP A 316 -12.64 -24.48 14.96
CA ASP A 316 -12.57 -25.88 14.50
C ASP A 316 -13.36 -26.17 13.21
N ASN A 317 -14.49 -25.47 13.04
CA ASN A 317 -15.41 -25.57 11.92
C ASN A 317 -15.38 -24.33 10.99
N LEU A 318 -14.30 -23.57 11.02
CA LEU A 318 -14.09 -22.39 10.19
C LEU A 318 -12.93 -22.62 9.23
N TYR A 319 -13.14 -22.33 7.95
CA TYR A 319 -12.12 -22.37 6.91
C TYR A 319 -11.95 -20.99 6.28
N VAL A 320 -10.79 -20.73 5.68
CA VAL A 320 -10.42 -19.43 5.12
C VAL A 320 -9.91 -19.60 3.69
N ALA A 321 -10.35 -18.70 2.80
CA ALA A 321 -9.84 -18.56 1.45
C ALA A 321 -9.81 -17.08 1.03
N ALA A 322 -8.66 -16.42 1.22
CA ALA A 322 -8.47 -15.02 0.85
C ALA A 322 -7.00 -14.72 0.51
N GLY A 323 -6.69 -13.47 0.19
CA GLY A 323 -5.30 -13.04 0.00
C GLY A 323 -4.67 -13.40 -1.36
N HIS A 324 -5.47 -13.80 -2.35
CA HIS A 324 -4.97 -14.22 -3.67
C HIS A 324 -4.34 -13.12 -4.53
N PHE A 325 -4.28 -11.88 -4.05
CA PHE A 325 -3.68 -10.72 -4.69
C PHE A 325 -4.05 -10.58 -6.18
N ARG A 326 -3.13 -10.95 -7.09
CA ARG A 326 -3.30 -10.85 -8.55
C ARG A 326 -3.83 -12.12 -9.21
N ASN A 327 -3.79 -13.26 -8.51
CA ASN A 327 -3.99 -14.58 -9.09
C ASN A 327 -5.33 -15.21 -8.71
N GLY A 328 -6.28 -14.41 -8.20
CA GLY A 328 -7.58 -14.94 -7.73
C GLY A 328 -8.41 -15.60 -8.84
N ILE A 329 -8.37 -15.10 -10.08
CA ILE A 329 -9.06 -15.76 -11.20
C ILE A 329 -8.42 -17.11 -11.47
N LEU A 330 -7.10 -17.12 -11.70
CA LEU A 330 -6.30 -18.32 -11.94
C LEU A 330 -6.45 -19.40 -10.87
N LEU A 331 -6.43 -19.02 -9.59
CA LEU A 331 -6.40 -19.95 -8.45
C LEU A 331 -7.79 -20.42 -8.00
N ALA A 332 -8.88 -19.94 -8.59
CA ALA A 332 -10.22 -20.28 -8.16
C ALA A 332 -10.51 -21.80 -8.19
N PRO A 333 -10.17 -22.57 -9.26
CA PRO A 333 -10.41 -24.01 -9.30
C PRO A 333 -9.68 -24.77 -8.19
N VAL A 334 -8.37 -24.59 -8.04
CA VAL A 334 -7.59 -25.34 -7.05
C VAL A 334 -7.94 -24.92 -5.62
N THR A 335 -8.23 -23.64 -5.39
CA THR A 335 -8.65 -23.14 -4.07
C THR A 335 -9.98 -23.78 -3.65
N ALA A 336 -10.93 -23.88 -4.58
CA ALA A 336 -12.24 -24.49 -4.32
C ALA A 336 -12.11 -25.94 -3.86
N GLU A 337 -11.29 -26.71 -4.56
CA GLU A 337 -11.02 -28.12 -4.24
C GLU A 337 -10.33 -28.27 -2.88
N ILE A 338 -9.27 -27.49 -2.61
CA ILE A 338 -8.56 -27.51 -1.33
C ILE A 338 -9.50 -27.24 -0.15
N VAL A 339 -10.34 -26.21 -0.25
CA VAL A 339 -11.24 -25.83 0.84
C VAL A 339 -12.35 -26.86 1.01
N ALA A 340 -12.90 -27.38 -0.08
CA ALA A 340 -13.94 -28.40 -0.04
C ALA A 340 -13.45 -29.72 0.56
N ASP A 341 -12.22 -30.15 0.23
CA ASP A 341 -11.57 -31.35 0.80
C ASP A 341 -11.21 -31.22 2.28
N LEU A 342 -11.13 -29.99 2.81
CA LEU A 342 -10.93 -29.74 4.24
C LEU A 342 -12.24 -29.65 5.02
N ALA A 343 -13.29 -29.08 4.40
CA ALA A 343 -14.61 -28.93 4.98
C ALA A 343 -15.38 -30.25 5.05
N LEU A 344 -15.14 -31.13 4.09
CA LEU A 344 -15.69 -32.48 4.03
C LEU A 344 -14.56 -33.50 4.25
N PRO A 345 -14.85 -34.78 4.57
CA PRO A 345 -13.81 -35.79 4.72
C PRO A 345 -13.03 -36.01 3.40
N GLY A 346 -11.91 -35.31 3.23
CA GLY A 346 -11.02 -35.37 2.07
C GLY A 346 -9.55 -35.46 2.47
N ARG A 347 -8.67 -35.59 1.46
CA ARG A 347 -7.22 -35.62 1.67
C ARG A 347 -6.67 -34.20 1.71
N GLU A 348 -5.82 -33.91 2.70
CA GLU A 348 -5.15 -32.61 2.78
C GLU A 348 -4.19 -32.41 1.59
N HIS A 349 -4.24 -31.22 0.99
CA HIS A 349 -3.42 -30.88 -0.17
C HIS A 349 -1.94 -30.72 0.23
N PRO A 350 -0.97 -31.30 -0.51
CA PRO A 350 0.45 -31.27 -0.14
C PRO A 350 1.01 -29.86 0.06
N LEU A 351 0.58 -28.91 -0.77
CA LEU A 351 1.06 -27.52 -0.70
C LEU A 351 0.38 -26.67 0.39
N LEU A 352 -0.66 -27.18 1.06
CA LEU A 352 -1.49 -26.37 1.97
C LEU A 352 -0.68 -25.74 3.12
N ALA A 353 0.36 -26.44 3.61
CA ALA A 353 1.21 -25.97 4.69
C ALA A 353 1.83 -24.58 4.42
N HIS A 354 2.08 -24.24 3.16
CA HIS A 354 2.66 -22.94 2.76
C HIS A 354 1.65 -21.78 2.80
N PHE A 355 0.36 -22.08 2.87
CA PHE A 355 -0.72 -21.09 2.72
C PHE A 355 -1.58 -20.93 3.97
N ARG A 356 -1.24 -21.59 5.08
CA ARG A 356 -1.99 -21.49 6.34
C ARG A 356 -1.88 -20.08 6.94
N TYR A 357 -2.92 -19.64 7.64
CA TYR A 357 -2.93 -18.30 8.25
C TYR A 357 -1.94 -18.15 9.42
N ASP A 358 -1.63 -19.24 10.10
CA ASP A 358 -0.75 -19.30 11.27
C ASP A 358 0.72 -19.03 10.92
N ARG A 359 1.08 -19.01 9.63
CA ARG A 359 2.41 -18.56 9.17
C ARG A 359 2.73 -17.10 9.52
N PHE A 360 1.69 -16.28 9.77
CA PHE A 360 1.83 -14.90 10.23
C PHE A 360 1.81 -14.77 11.75
N SER A 361 1.59 -15.86 12.49
CA SER A 361 1.72 -15.87 13.93
C SER A 361 3.18 -16.11 14.29
N PRO A 362 3.77 -15.36 15.25
CA PRO A 362 5.09 -15.70 15.77
C PRO A 362 5.01 -17.11 16.37
N SER A 363 5.77 -18.04 15.82
CA SER A 363 5.75 -19.43 16.27
C SER A 363 6.18 -19.51 17.74
N ARG A 364 5.32 -20.07 18.58
CA ARG A 364 5.77 -20.88 19.72
C ARG A 364 6.55 -22.03 19.10
N THR A 365 7.87 -21.89 19.00
CA THR A 365 8.75 -22.97 18.59
C THR A 365 8.53 -24.16 19.51
N SER A 366 8.18 -25.29 18.90
CA SER A 366 8.23 -26.60 19.51
C SER A 366 9.66 -26.88 19.99
N GLN A 367 9.96 -26.55 21.24
CA GLN A 367 11.07 -27.21 21.92
C GLN A 367 10.58 -28.60 22.31
N SER A 368 11.08 -29.60 21.58
CA SER A 368 11.16 -30.97 22.06
C SER A 368 11.75 -30.98 23.48
N LEU A 369 11.00 -31.50 24.44
CA LEU A 369 11.50 -31.82 25.78
C LEU A 369 12.70 -32.77 25.63
N PRO A 370 13.91 -32.42 26.12
CA PRO A 370 15.00 -33.37 26.16
C PRO A 370 14.78 -34.37 27.30
N GLU A 371 14.94 -35.65 26.98
CA GLU A 371 15.01 -36.73 27.96
C GLU A 371 16.10 -36.49 29.00
N ALA A 372 15.78 -36.79 30.25
CA ALA A 372 16.70 -36.69 31.37
C ALA A 372 17.69 -37.86 31.39
N ARG A 373 19.00 -37.58 31.53
CA ARG A 373 20.03 -38.43 32.19
C ARG A 373 21.40 -37.72 32.32
N PRO A 374 22.34 -38.18 33.18
CA PRO A 374 22.76 -37.41 34.36
C PRO A 374 24.24 -36.95 34.37
N SER A 375 24.47 -35.90 35.17
CA SER A 375 25.70 -35.44 35.87
C SER A 375 27.10 -35.66 35.24
N ALA A 376 27.86 -34.57 35.07
CA ALA A 376 29.15 -34.35 35.77
C ALA A 376 29.84 -33.00 35.41
N LYS A 377 30.16 -32.25 36.47
CA LYS A 377 31.37 -31.41 36.72
C LYS A 377 31.63 -30.12 35.90
N SER A 378 31.42 -28.99 36.60
CA SER A 378 32.40 -27.92 36.89
C SER A 378 33.11 -27.18 35.74
N SER A 379 32.82 -25.89 35.55
CA SER A 379 33.60 -24.78 36.16
C SER A 379 33.16 -23.37 35.71
N ASN A 380 33.12 -22.47 36.70
CA ASN A 380 33.04 -21.00 36.76
C ASN A 380 33.10 -20.16 35.46
N SER A 381 32.16 -19.22 35.31
CA SER A 381 32.36 -17.80 35.72
C SER A 381 31.06 -16.97 35.59
N ARG A 382 30.96 -15.94 36.44
CA ARG A 382 29.80 -15.10 36.77
C ARG A 382 29.59 -13.94 35.79
N PHE A 383 28.33 -13.50 35.60
CA PHE A 383 27.81 -12.12 35.76
C PHE A 383 26.28 -12.08 35.47
N PRO A 384 25.51 -11.03 35.89
CA PRO A 384 24.46 -11.16 36.90
C PRO A 384 23.00 -11.08 36.38
N MET A 385 22.08 -11.46 37.28
CA MET A 385 20.62 -11.38 37.15
C MET A 385 20.11 -9.95 36.92
N MET A 386 19.16 -9.79 36.00
CA MET A 386 18.17 -8.70 36.05
C MET A 386 16.77 -9.29 36.21
N ALA A 387 16.03 -8.64 37.11
CA ALA A 387 14.75 -9.03 37.63
C ALA A 387 13.60 -8.87 36.62
N THR A 388 12.59 -9.71 36.81
CA THR A 388 11.27 -9.69 36.17
C THR A 388 10.54 -8.35 36.34
N PRO A 389 9.88 -7.78 35.31
CA PRO A 389 8.90 -6.73 35.53
C PRO A 389 7.54 -7.31 35.93
N SER A 390 7.05 -6.79 37.04
CA SER A 390 5.69 -6.94 37.59
C SER A 390 4.62 -6.21 36.75
N SER A 391 3.38 -6.66 36.94
CA SER A 391 2.09 -6.19 36.41
C SER A 391 1.90 -4.66 36.28
N PRO A 392 0.99 -4.20 35.39
CA PRO A 392 0.76 -2.77 35.13
C PRO A 392 0.04 -2.06 36.31
N PRO A 393 0.29 -0.75 36.53
CA PRO A 393 -0.33 -0.01 37.61
C PRO A 393 -1.73 0.52 37.24
N SER A 394 -2.58 0.62 38.25
CA SER A 394 -3.88 1.31 38.25
C SER A 394 -3.72 2.83 38.26
N PRO A 395 -4.74 3.61 37.83
CA PRO A 395 -4.60 5.04 37.60
C PRO A 395 -4.81 5.82 38.90
N THR A 396 -3.81 6.62 39.29
CA THR A 396 -3.99 7.66 40.31
C THR A 396 -3.15 8.89 39.98
N GLU A 397 -3.85 10.03 40.03
CA GLU A 397 -3.35 11.39 40.30
C GLU A 397 -2.51 12.09 39.21
N ALA A 398 -3.24 12.76 38.30
CA ALA A 398 -2.72 13.85 37.51
C ALA A 398 -2.57 15.11 38.38
N ASN A 399 -1.34 15.45 38.75
CA ASN A 399 -0.97 16.80 39.14
C ASN A 399 0.47 17.08 38.70
N GLY A 400 0.63 17.86 37.62
CA GLY A 400 1.93 18.29 37.11
C GLY A 400 1.73 19.40 36.09
N ALA A 401 2.29 20.58 36.38
CA ALA A 401 2.34 21.73 35.48
C ALA A 401 2.95 21.37 34.10
N PRO A 402 2.66 22.12 33.01
CA PRO A 402 3.18 21.79 31.69
C PRO A 402 4.71 21.78 31.73
N THR A 403 5.30 20.62 31.45
CA THR A 403 6.74 20.46 31.26
C THR A 403 7.17 21.29 30.06
N GLU A 404 8.13 22.21 30.25
CA GLU A 404 8.74 22.99 29.15
C GLU A 404 9.22 22.05 28.03
N ASP A 405 8.83 22.32 26.77
CA ASP A 405 9.25 21.51 25.62
C ASP A 405 10.77 21.53 25.50
N ALA A 406 11.39 20.34 25.42
CA ALA A 406 12.82 20.21 25.20
C ALA A 406 13.19 20.80 23.82
N THR A 407 14.16 21.71 23.81
CA THR A 407 14.71 22.34 22.60
C THR A 407 15.21 21.31 21.57
N LEU A 408 15.08 21.61 20.28
CA LEU A 408 15.57 20.76 19.18
C LEU A 408 17.10 20.70 19.19
N THR A 409 17.70 19.50 19.15
CA THR A 409 19.16 19.35 19.06
C THR A 409 19.54 18.64 17.77
N VAL A 410 20.39 19.27 16.95
CA VAL A 410 20.92 18.72 15.70
C VAL A 410 22.44 18.92 15.70
N GLY A 411 23.21 17.87 15.41
CA GLY A 411 24.68 17.98 15.31
C GLY A 411 25.37 18.57 16.56
N GLY A 412 24.81 18.33 17.75
CA GLY A 412 25.33 18.89 19.01
C GLY A 412 24.97 20.37 19.28
N ARG A 413 24.19 21.01 18.40
CA ARG A 413 23.67 22.37 18.59
C ARG A 413 22.18 22.36 18.91
N THR A 414 21.78 23.30 19.75
CA THR A 414 20.42 23.39 20.28
C THR A 414 19.67 24.60 19.72
N PHE A 415 18.40 24.40 19.37
CA PHE A 415 17.52 25.37 18.72
C PHE A 415 16.17 25.41 19.46
N ARG A 416 15.64 26.62 19.66
CA ARG A 416 14.32 26.86 20.25
C ARG A 416 13.19 26.68 19.24
N SER A 417 13.47 26.90 17.96
CA SER A 417 12.49 26.70 16.89
C SER A 417 12.66 25.33 16.24
N ARG A 418 11.52 24.68 15.97
CA ARG A 418 11.39 23.44 15.19
C ARG A 418 11.09 23.70 13.71
N LEU A 419 11.01 24.97 13.30
CA LEU A 419 10.84 25.38 11.91
C LEU A 419 12.19 25.75 11.29
N MET A 420 12.50 25.11 10.17
CA MET A 420 13.57 25.50 9.26
C MET A 420 12.93 26.08 7.99
N THR A 421 13.53 27.12 7.42
CA THR A 421 13.04 27.72 6.16
C THR A 421 14.20 28.08 5.24
N GLY A 422 13.93 28.63 4.07
CA GLY A 422 14.95 29.00 3.08
C GLY A 422 14.87 30.46 2.66
N THR A 423 15.78 30.81 1.75
CA THR A 423 15.92 32.18 1.22
C THR A 423 15.41 32.33 -0.22
N GLY A 424 14.96 31.24 -0.84
CA GLY A 424 14.60 31.23 -2.25
C GLY A 424 13.12 31.50 -2.52
N LYS A 425 12.85 32.18 -3.64
CA LYS A 425 11.51 32.40 -4.26
C LYS A 425 10.61 33.44 -3.58
N PHE A 426 11.17 34.30 -2.72
CA PHE A 426 10.44 35.45 -2.19
C PHE A 426 10.30 36.58 -3.23
N PRO A 427 9.27 37.45 -3.12
CA PRO A 427 9.11 38.61 -4.00
C PRO A 427 10.29 39.58 -3.94
N ASP A 428 10.81 39.83 -2.74
CA ASP A 428 11.89 40.77 -2.46
C ASP A 428 12.60 40.42 -1.13
N ALA A 429 13.74 41.07 -0.86
CA ALA A 429 14.58 40.79 0.30
C ALA A 429 13.98 41.29 1.64
N ASP A 430 13.18 42.35 1.64
CA ASP A 430 12.52 42.86 2.85
C ASP A 430 11.43 41.89 3.31
N THR A 431 10.62 41.41 2.37
CA THR A 431 9.60 40.38 2.61
C THR A 431 10.23 39.09 3.12
N MET A 432 11.37 38.67 2.54
CA MET A 432 12.12 37.51 3.02
C MET A 432 12.58 37.69 4.47
N ARG A 433 13.22 38.82 4.82
CA ARG A 433 13.65 39.14 6.18
C ARG A 433 12.49 39.11 7.17
N ALA A 434 11.41 39.80 6.83
CA ALA A 434 10.23 39.91 7.69
C ALA A 434 9.57 38.54 7.89
N SER A 435 9.52 37.70 6.85
CA SER A 435 8.95 36.35 6.93
C SER A 435 9.81 35.40 7.77
N ILE A 436 11.13 35.42 7.61
CA ILE A 436 12.06 34.63 8.44
C ILE A 436 11.89 35.04 9.92
N ALA A 437 11.91 36.35 10.21
CA ALA A 437 11.72 36.86 11.57
C ALA A 437 10.36 36.45 12.16
N ALA A 438 9.27 36.62 11.40
CA ALA A 438 7.92 36.28 11.85
C ALA A 438 7.68 34.77 12.04
N SER A 439 8.42 33.95 11.30
CA SER A 439 8.37 32.48 11.44
C SER A 439 9.16 31.96 12.64
N GLY A 440 10.03 32.79 13.24
CA GLY A 440 10.87 32.37 14.37
C GLY A 440 11.90 31.29 14.03
N ALA A 441 12.07 30.94 12.75
CA ALA A 441 13.01 29.93 12.31
C ALA A 441 14.45 30.35 12.66
N GLN A 442 15.22 29.39 13.22
CA GLN A 442 16.63 29.62 13.56
C GLN A 442 17.60 28.95 12.59
N ILE A 443 17.12 28.02 11.76
CA ILE A 443 17.92 27.37 10.73
C ILE A 443 17.40 27.82 9.38
N VAL A 444 18.26 28.47 8.60
CA VAL A 444 17.91 29.04 7.30
C VAL A 444 18.78 28.42 6.21
N THR A 445 18.12 27.80 5.22
CA THR A 445 18.80 27.14 4.12
C THR A 445 19.16 28.10 2.97
N VAL A 446 20.37 27.94 2.44
CA VAL A 446 20.92 28.77 1.37
C VAL A 446 21.48 27.89 0.25
N ALA A 447 21.03 28.15 -0.98
CA ALA A 447 21.49 27.42 -2.15
C ALA A 447 22.87 27.91 -2.62
N VAL A 448 23.89 27.07 -2.42
CA VAL A 448 25.30 27.42 -2.66
C VAL A 448 25.57 27.77 -4.14
N ARG A 449 24.92 27.08 -5.09
CA ARG A 449 25.13 27.26 -6.53
C ARG A 449 24.74 28.67 -7.02
N ARG A 450 23.69 29.26 -6.46
CA ARG A 450 23.15 30.56 -6.91
C ARG A 450 23.99 31.76 -6.51
N VAL A 451 24.81 31.63 -5.46
CA VAL A 451 25.75 32.68 -5.03
C VAL A 451 26.90 32.85 -6.03
N ARG A 452 27.28 31.79 -6.76
CA ARG A 452 28.35 31.86 -7.80
C ARG A 452 27.91 32.50 -9.12
N GLU A 453 26.65 32.33 -9.49
CA GLU A 453 26.15 32.68 -10.85
C GLU A 453 25.71 34.15 -10.97
N GLY A 454 25.80 34.96 -9.90
CA GLY A 454 25.45 36.38 -9.94
C GLY A 454 23.99 36.66 -10.34
N ALA A 455 23.10 35.68 -10.15
CA ALA A 455 21.71 35.75 -10.58
C ALA A 455 20.97 36.96 -9.95
N PRO A 456 20.06 37.63 -10.67
CA PRO A 456 19.28 38.75 -10.13
C PRO A 456 18.60 38.38 -8.80
N GLY A 457 18.76 39.21 -7.77
CA GLY A 457 18.24 38.98 -6.42
C GLY A 457 19.18 38.24 -5.44
N HIS A 458 20.39 37.85 -5.85
CA HIS A 458 21.34 37.10 -5.01
C HIS A 458 22.63 37.86 -4.65
N GLN A 459 22.86 39.05 -5.24
CA GLN A 459 23.85 39.98 -4.70
C GLN A 459 23.33 40.47 -3.33
N GLY A 460 23.96 40.02 -2.25
CA GLY A 460 23.66 40.47 -0.89
C GLY A 460 22.91 39.47 0.00
N LEU A 461 22.70 38.19 -0.37
CA LEU A 461 22.03 37.21 0.54
C LEU A 461 22.78 37.01 1.87
N VAL A 462 24.11 37.07 1.83
CA VAL A 462 24.99 37.06 3.00
C VAL A 462 24.83 38.33 3.84
N GLU A 463 24.56 39.47 3.19
CA GLU A 463 24.43 40.79 3.83
C GLU A 463 22.98 41.11 4.25
N ALA A 464 22.01 40.36 3.72
CA ALA A 464 20.58 40.61 3.87
C ALA A 464 19.98 40.04 5.14
N LEU A 465 20.69 39.16 5.85
CA LEU A 465 20.23 38.50 7.08
C LEU A 465 21.27 38.69 8.19
N ASP A 466 20.78 38.81 9.42
CA ASP A 466 21.65 38.81 10.60
C ASP A 466 22.00 37.37 10.99
N TRP A 467 23.23 36.95 10.68
CA TRP A 467 23.73 35.61 10.92
C TRP A 467 24.23 35.39 12.35
N THR A 468 24.16 36.39 13.24
CA THR A 468 24.44 36.17 14.67
C THR A 468 23.32 35.40 15.36
N ASP A 469 22.07 35.61 14.92
CA ASP A 469 20.87 35.00 15.51
C ASP A 469 20.32 33.82 14.69
N LEU A 470 20.87 33.60 13.49
CA LEU A 470 20.47 32.55 12.56
C LEU A 470 21.62 31.57 12.30
N TRP A 471 21.29 30.30 12.12
CA TRP A 471 22.22 29.24 11.73
C TRP A 471 22.07 28.94 10.25
N MET A 472 23.17 29.06 9.50
CA MET A 472 23.16 28.79 8.07
C MET A 472 23.11 27.27 7.82
N LEU A 473 22.24 26.84 6.92
CA LEU A 473 22.18 25.47 6.41
C LEU A 473 22.45 25.46 4.89
N PRO A 474 23.73 25.40 4.46
CA PRO A 474 24.07 25.30 3.05
C PRO A 474 23.43 24.05 2.44
N ASN A 475 22.80 24.19 1.26
CA ASN A 475 22.22 23.06 0.54
C ASN A 475 22.89 22.82 -0.81
N THR A 476 22.82 21.56 -1.26
CA THR A 476 23.33 21.12 -2.57
C THR A 476 22.24 21.08 -3.64
N ALA A 477 21.24 21.96 -3.53
CA ALA A 477 20.10 21.98 -4.47
C ALA A 477 20.58 22.16 -5.93
N GLY A 478 20.05 21.32 -6.81
CA GLY A 478 20.39 21.29 -8.24
C GLY A 478 21.64 20.46 -8.58
N CYS A 479 22.20 19.71 -7.62
CA CYS A 479 23.19 18.66 -7.90
C CYS A 479 22.49 17.38 -8.37
N GLN A 480 22.97 16.81 -9.47
CA GLN A 480 22.38 15.61 -10.09
C GLN A 480 23.13 14.33 -9.75
N SER A 481 24.32 14.45 -9.15
CA SER A 481 25.15 13.32 -8.75
C SER A 481 25.75 13.52 -7.36
N ALA A 482 26.13 12.43 -6.71
CA ALA A 482 26.80 12.45 -5.41
C ALA A 482 28.07 13.31 -5.43
N ASP A 483 28.89 13.18 -6.49
CA ASP A 483 30.17 13.88 -6.58
C ASP A 483 29.98 15.40 -6.73
N GLU A 484 28.93 15.83 -7.44
CA GLU A 484 28.53 17.23 -7.48
C GLU A 484 28.10 17.73 -6.11
N ALA A 485 27.25 16.98 -5.43
CA ALA A 485 26.76 17.34 -4.11
C ALA A 485 27.90 17.49 -3.10
N VAL A 486 28.86 16.56 -3.08
CA VAL A 486 30.06 16.64 -2.22
C VAL A 486 30.88 17.90 -2.52
N ARG A 487 31.11 18.22 -3.80
CA ARG A 487 31.85 19.45 -4.17
C ARG A 487 31.13 20.71 -3.71
N VAL A 488 29.81 20.75 -3.87
CA VAL A 488 28.98 21.90 -3.47
C VAL A 488 28.89 22.01 -1.95
N ALA A 489 28.81 20.91 -1.22
CA ALA A 489 28.83 20.88 0.25
C ALA A 489 30.10 21.52 0.83
N ARG A 490 31.27 21.18 0.26
CA ARG A 490 32.56 21.78 0.65
C ARG A 490 32.58 23.29 0.44
N LEU A 491 32.00 23.78 -0.65
CA LEU A 491 31.86 25.21 -0.88
C LEU A 491 30.88 25.86 0.12
N GLY A 492 29.79 25.16 0.46
CA GLY A 492 28.84 25.59 1.47
C GLY A 492 29.48 25.84 2.84
N ARG A 493 30.41 24.97 3.25
CA ARG A 493 31.21 25.16 4.47
C ARG A 493 32.07 26.42 4.42
N GLU A 494 32.71 26.72 3.30
CA GLU A 494 33.48 27.97 3.15
C GLU A 494 32.57 29.21 3.16
N MET A 495 31.36 29.11 2.60
CA MET A 495 30.36 30.17 2.67
C MET A 495 29.91 30.45 4.12
N ALA A 496 29.73 29.41 4.93
CA ALA A 496 29.37 29.58 6.35
C ALA A 496 30.46 30.33 7.14
N LYS A 497 31.75 30.10 6.83
CA LYS A 497 32.86 30.85 7.42
C LYS A 497 32.83 32.34 7.05
N ILE A 498 32.45 32.68 5.82
CA ILE A 498 32.33 34.08 5.36
C ILE A 498 31.30 34.85 6.19
N VAL A 499 30.23 34.19 6.64
CA VAL A 499 29.19 34.81 7.49
C VAL A 499 29.50 34.75 8.99
N GLY A 500 30.75 34.42 9.34
CA GLY A 500 31.22 34.38 10.73
C GLY A 500 30.98 33.07 11.47
N GLN A 501 30.46 32.03 10.81
CA GLN A 501 30.17 30.73 11.43
C GLN A 501 31.33 29.73 11.17
N GLN A 502 32.47 29.95 11.83
CA GLN A 502 33.71 29.19 11.58
C GLN A 502 33.58 27.68 11.79
N ASP A 503 32.79 27.28 12.78
CA ASP A 503 32.60 25.87 13.16
C ASP A 503 31.35 25.25 12.51
N ASN A 504 30.73 25.92 11.54
CA ASN A 504 29.53 25.40 10.90
C ASN A 504 29.88 24.36 9.84
N THR A 505 29.59 23.10 10.17
CA THR A 505 29.79 21.93 9.30
C THR A 505 28.49 21.39 8.73
N PHE A 506 27.37 22.10 8.89
CA PHE A 506 26.06 21.62 8.45
C PHE A 506 25.96 21.60 6.93
N VAL A 507 25.31 20.57 6.39
CA VAL A 507 24.92 20.53 4.99
C VAL A 507 23.58 19.83 4.84
N LYS A 508 22.66 20.50 4.14
CA LYS A 508 21.46 19.87 3.62
C LYS A 508 21.82 19.16 2.32
N LEU A 509 21.94 17.85 2.38
CA LEU A 509 22.39 17.03 1.27
C LEU A 509 21.19 16.66 0.38
N GLU A 510 21.23 17.14 -0.86
CA GLU A 510 20.26 16.90 -1.91
C GLU A 510 20.98 16.35 -3.16
N VAL A 511 20.61 15.14 -3.59
CA VAL A 511 21.04 14.55 -4.86
C VAL A 511 19.79 14.26 -5.69
N VAL A 512 19.56 15.07 -6.71
CA VAL A 512 18.30 15.05 -7.49
C VAL A 512 18.66 14.93 -8.97
N PRO A 513 18.70 13.71 -9.53
CA PRO A 513 19.14 13.49 -10.91
C PRO A 513 18.15 14.05 -11.94
N ASP A 514 16.86 14.00 -11.62
CA ASP A 514 15.78 14.46 -12.49
C ASP A 514 15.31 15.87 -12.09
N PRO A 515 15.60 16.92 -12.90
CA PRO A 515 15.23 18.29 -12.59
C PRO A 515 13.73 18.58 -12.79
N GLN A 516 12.97 17.69 -13.43
CA GLN A 516 11.54 17.83 -13.68
C GLN A 516 10.70 17.31 -12.51
N TYR A 517 10.99 16.10 -12.03
CA TYR A 517 10.19 15.46 -10.97
C TYR A 517 10.71 15.70 -9.55
N LEU A 518 11.98 16.12 -9.42
CA LEU A 518 12.59 16.55 -8.15
C LEU A 518 12.58 15.50 -7.04
N PHE A 519 12.65 14.21 -7.39
CA PHE A 519 12.82 13.13 -6.42
C PHE A 519 14.30 12.92 -6.07
N PRO A 520 14.63 12.68 -4.79
CA PRO A 520 15.99 12.38 -4.39
C PRO A 520 16.40 10.98 -4.84
N ASP A 521 17.65 10.84 -5.28
CA ASP A 521 18.30 9.56 -5.56
C ASP A 521 18.79 8.92 -4.25
N ALA A 522 18.23 7.78 -3.90
CA ALA A 522 18.57 7.03 -2.70
C ALA A 522 20.06 6.63 -2.65
N VAL A 523 20.57 6.08 -3.76
CA VAL A 523 21.93 5.51 -3.82
C VAL A 523 22.96 6.63 -3.83
N GLY A 524 22.74 7.64 -4.66
CA GLY A 524 23.61 8.82 -4.72
C GLY A 524 23.64 9.60 -3.40
N THR A 525 22.49 9.72 -2.71
CA THR A 525 22.42 10.40 -1.41
C THR A 525 23.20 9.64 -0.34
N LEU A 526 23.02 8.32 -0.22
CA LEU A 526 23.79 7.51 0.74
C LEU A 526 25.30 7.61 0.49
N ARG A 527 25.74 7.47 -0.76
CA ARG A 527 27.16 7.57 -1.14
C ARG A 527 27.76 8.92 -0.78
N ALA A 528 27.07 10.02 -1.07
CA ALA A 528 27.53 11.36 -0.72
C ALA A 528 27.53 11.57 0.81
N ALA A 529 26.54 11.03 1.52
CA ALA A 529 26.43 11.14 2.97
C ALA A 529 27.60 10.45 3.67
N GLU A 530 27.92 9.20 3.33
CA GLU A 530 29.05 8.46 3.89
C GLU A 530 30.37 9.24 3.74
N GLN A 531 30.59 9.79 2.55
CA GLN A 531 31.79 10.59 2.29
C GLN A 531 31.81 11.89 3.11
N LEU A 532 30.71 12.62 3.15
CA LEU A 532 30.64 13.90 3.87
C LEU A 532 30.74 13.71 5.39
N VAL A 533 30.12 12.67 5.94
CA VAL A 533 30.28 12.32 7.36
C VAL A 533 31.74 11.98 7.67
N ALA A 534 32.42 11.20 6.83
CA ALA A 534 33.84 10.91 6.99
C ALA A 534 34.73 12.17 6.91
N GLU A 535 34.28 13.21 6.18
CA GLU A 535 34.93 14.52 6.09
C GLU A 535 34.56 15.49 7.23
N GLY A 536 33.78 15.03 8.22
CA GLY A 536 33.40 15.80 9.42
C GLY A 536 32.22 16.74 9.22
N PHE A 537 31.40 16.53 8.19
CA PHE A 537 30.16 17.30 8.01
C PHE A 537 29.05 16.81 8.93
N THR A 538 28.24 17.75 9.42
CA THR A 538 26.92 17.46 9.99
C THR A 538 25.92 17.34 8.85
N VAL A 539 25.69 16.11 8.38
CA VAL A 539 24.87 15.84 7.19
C VAL A 539 23.40 15.71 7.55
N LEU A 540 22.56 16.47 6.85
CA LEU A 540 21.11 16.42 6.92
C LEU A 540 20.58 15.99 5.54
N PRO A 541 20.33 14.69 5.31
CA PRO A 541 20.03 14.13 3.98
C PRO A 541 18.55 14.22 3.62
N TYR A 542 18.24 14.80 2.46
CA TYR A 542 16.90 14.83 1.85
C TYR A 542 16.60 13.53 1.11
N ILE A 543 15.56 12.81 1.52
CA ILE A 543 15.23 11.47 1.02
C ILE A 543 13.73 11.27 0.75
N ASN A 544 13.41 10.23 -0.01
CA ASN A 544 12.05 9.70 -0.04
C ASN A 544 11.65 9.21 1.36
N ALA A 545 10.34 9.11 1.64
CA ALA A 545 9.84 8.46 2.85
C ALA A 545 10.07 6.93 2.78
N ASP A 546 11.32 6.52 2.95
CA ASP A 546 11.82 5.14 2.92
C ASP A 546 12.48 4.80 4.27
N PRO A 547 11.85 3.95 5.11
CA PRO A 547 12.39 3.55 6.41
C PRO A 547 13.74 2.84 6.34
N VAL A 548 14.00 2.08 5.28
CA VAL A 548 15.26 1.33 5.13
C VAL A 548 16.40 2.29 4.88
N LEU A 549 16.22 3.23 3.94
CA LEU A 549 17.23 4.24 3.62
C LEU A 549 17.48 5.19 4.81
N ALA A 550 16.43 5.60 5.53
CA ALA A 550 16.56 6.43 6.72
C ALA A 550 17.47 5.77 7.76
N ARG A 551 17.27 4.48 8.03
CA ARG A 551 18.14 3.71 8.93
C ARG A 551 19.59 3.64 8.42
N GLN A 552 19.79 3.38 7.14
CA GLN A 552 21.14 3.33 6.55
C GLN A 552 21.88 4.67 6.68
N LEU A 553 21.20 5.81 6.46
CA LEU A 553 21.78 7.14 6.59
C LEU A 553 22.12 7.49 8.04
N GLN A 554 21.26 7.08 8.98
CA GLN A 554 21.56 7.17 10.41
C GLN A 554 22.80 6.35 10.77
N ASP A 555 22.87 5.09 10.33
CA ASP A 555 23.99 4.18 10.60
C ASP A 555 25.29 4.69 9.96
N ALA A 556 25.19 5.42 8.84
CA ALA A 556 26.31 6.13 8.21
C ALA A 556 26.77 7.37 8.99
N GLY A 557 26.05 7.78 10.05
CA GLY A 557 26.41 8.91 10.91
C GLY A 557 25.79 10.25 10.52
N CYS A 558 24.71 10.26 9.71
CA CYS A 558 23.97 11.49 9.45
C CYS A 558 23.36 12.05 10.74
N ALA A 559 23.33 13.38 10.86
CA ALA A 559 22.87 14.06 12.07
C ALA A 559 21.34 14.14 12.18
N THR A 560 20.64 13.91 11.06
CA THR A 560 19.19 13.79 10.97
C THR A 560 18.85 12.80 9.85
N VAL A 561 17.55 12.53 9.67
CA VAL A 561 17.00 12.05 8.41
C VAL A 561 15.90 13.01 7.95
N MET A 562 15.86 13.36 6.66
CA MET A 562 14.89 14.33 6.13
C MET A 562 13.96 13.73 5.08
N PRO A 563 12.96 12.92 5.49
CA PRO A 563 12.00 12.36 4.55
C PRO A 563 11.06 13.42 3.96
N LEU A 564 10.75 13.26 2.68
CA LEU A 564 9.82 14.14 1.99
C LEU A 564 8.35 13.82 2.29
N GLY A 565 7.52 14.86 2.47
CA GLY A 565 6.06 14.70 2.53
C GLY A 565 5.46 14.41 1.14
N SER A 566 5.89 15.18 0.15
CA SER A 566 5.63 15.06 -1.29
C SER A 566 6.69 15.89 -2.06
N PRO A 567 6.82 15.75 -3.39
CA PRO A 567 7.92 16.38 -4.15
C PRO A 567 8.06 17.89 -3.91
N ILE A 568 9.30 18.38 -3.94
CA ILE A 568 9.62 19.78 -3.61
C ILE A 568 8.81 20.76 -4.43
N GLY A 569 8.12 21.67 -3.75
CA GLY A 569 7.36 22.75 -4.38
C GLY A 569 6.01 22.33 -4.99
N SER A 570 5.60 21.07 -4.81
CA SER A 570 4.29 20.56 -5.25
C SER A 570 3.12 21.04 -4.38
N GLY A 571 3.35 21.23 -3.08
CA GLY A 571 2.31 21.61 -2.11
C GLY A 571 1.20 20.57 -1.96
N GLN A 572 1.51 19.29 -2.18
CA GLN A 572 0.52 18.21 -2.20
C GLN A 572 0.19 17.62 -0.82
N GLY A 573 0.79 18.14 0.25
CA GLY A 573 0.69 17.63 1.61
C GLY A 573 1.55 16.38 1.85
N ILE A 574 1.36 15.74 2.99
CA ILE A 574 2.02 14.48 3.37
C ILE A 574 1.25 13.34 2.69
N ARG A 575 1.89 12.63 1.74
CA ARG A 575 1.23 11.58 0.92
C ARG A 575 1.44 10.16 1.40
N ASN A 576 2.51 9.91 2.16
CA ASN A 576 2.88 8.59 2.68
C ASN A 576 3.10 8.70 4.20
N VAL A 577 1.99 8.82 4.94
CA VAL A 577 2.01 9.02 6.39
C VAL A 577 2.55 7.79 7.10
N GLU A 578 2.26 6.59 6.58
CA GLU A 578 2.65 5.32 7.18
C GLU A 578 4.18 5.12 7.13
N SER A 579 4.83 5.36 5.99
CA SER A 579 6.29 5.29 5.94
C SER A 579 6.96 6.38 6.78
N LEU A 580 6.37 7.58 6.81
CA LEU A 580 6.87 8.66 7.66
C LEU A 580 6.77 8.30 9.14
N GLN A 581 5.66 7.68 9.57
CA GLN A 581 5.46 7.23 10.93
C GLN A 581 6.46 6.12 11.31
N ILE A 582 6.73 5.17 10.41
CA ILE A 582 7.77 4.14 10.66
C ILE A 582 9.15 4.80 10.86
N ILE A 583 9.51 5.82 10.05
CA ILE A 583 10.77 6.55 10.22
C ILE A 583 10.81 7.24 11.58
N ILE A 584 9.75 7.96 11.95
CA ILE A 584 9.64 8.66 13.25
C ILE A 584 9.77 7.68 14.42
N GLU A 585 9.12 6.52 14.36
CA GLU A 585 9.16 5.52 15.43
C GLU A 585 10.52 4.81 15.57
N GLN A 586 11.28 4.67 14.47
CA GLN A 586 12.51 3.87 14.43
C GLN A 586 13.80 4.70 14.50
N ALA A 587 13.76 5.97 14.08
CA ALA A 587 14.93 6.83 14.06
C ALA A 587 15.41 7.15 15.48
N GLN A 588 16.73 7.15 15.66
CA GLN A 588 17.45 7.57 16.85
C GLN A 588 18.08 8.96 16.69
N VAL A 589 18.09 9.48 15.45
CA VAL A 589 18.45 10.85 15.10
C VAL A 589 17.18 11.65 14.81
N PRO A 590 17.21 12.99 14.94
CA PRO A 590 16.03 13.82 14.67
C PRO A 590 15.46 13.59 13.27
N VAL A 591 14.13 13.49 13.19
CA VAL A 591 13.39 13.39 11.93
C VAL A 591 12.88 14.75 11.52
N VAL A 592 13.33 15.24 10.36
CA VAL A 592 12.93 16.55 9.82
C VAL A 592 12.08 16.34 8.57
N VAL A 593 10.78 16.59 8.63
CA VAL A 593 9.95 16.47 7.40
C VAL A 593 10.31 17.63 6.48
N ASP A 594 10.86 17.31 5.31
CA ASP A 594 11.27 18.30 4.33
C ASP A 594 10.31 18.30 3.15
N ALA A 595 9.93 19.49 2.68
CA ALA A 595 9.08 19.66 1.52
C ALA A 595 7.70 18.97 1.62
N GLY A 596 6.89 19.17 0.58
CA GLY A 596 5.54 18.63 0.47
C GLY A 596 4.46 19.30 1.31
N ILE A 597 4.81 19.92 2.44
CA ILE A 597 3.89 20.68 3.29
C ILE A 597 3.49 21.98 2.58
N GLY A 598 2.19 22.15 2.36
CA GLY A 598 1.55 23.28 1.69
C GLY A 598 0.74 24.20 2.62
N ALA A 599 0.23 23.68 3.74
CA ALA A 599 -0.63 24.44 4.66
C ALA A 599 -0.26 24.25 6.15
N PRO A 600 -0.61 25.20 7.04
CA PRO A 600 -0.35 25.06 8.48
C PRO A 600 -0.98 23.80 9.10
N SER A 601 -2.17 23.36 8.66
CA SER A 601 -2.78 22.12 9.15
C SER A 601 -1.94 20.87 8.89
N GLU A 602 -1.19 20.85 7.79
CA GLU A 602 -0.29 19.75 7.44
C GLU A 602 1.02 19.82 8.24
N ALA A 603 1.47 21.03 8.59
CA ALA A 603 2.58 21.22 9.53
C ALA A 603 2.22 20.72 10.93
N ALA A 604 1.02 21.04 11.42
CA ALA A 604 0.51 20.49 12.68
C ALA A 604 0.42 18.96 12.62
N GLN A 605 -0.11 18.40 11.53
CA GLN A 605 -0.18 16.96 11.31
C GLN A 605 1.20 16.30 11.41
N ALA A 606 2.24 16.85 10.77
CA ALA A 606 3.59 16.30 10.85
C ALA A 606 4.13 16.27 12.29
N MET A 607 3.89 17.33 13.05
CA MET A 607 4.31 17.40 14.45
C MET A 607 3.50 16.47 15.36
N GLU A 608 2.19 16.31 15.10
CA GLU A 608 1.33 15.36 15.81
C GLU A 608 1.75 13.90 15.59
N LEU A 609 2.34 13.58 14.43
CA LEU A 609 2.91 12.25 14.16
C LEU A 609 4.19 11.98 14.96
N GLY A 610 4.81 13.03 15.52
CA GLY A 610 6.03 12.93 16.31
C GLY A 610 7.31 13.39 15.59
N ALA A 611 7.20 14.06 14.44
CA ALA A 611 8.39 14.67 13.81
C ALA A 611 9.07 15.67 14.76
N ASP A 612 10.39 15.78 14.68
CA ASP A 612 11.17 16.65 15.56
C ASP A 612 11.21 18.09 15.05
N ALA A 613 11.22 18.28 13.73
CA ALA A 613 11.25 19.57 13.07
C ALA A 613 10.69 19.49 11.64
N LEU A 614 10.43 20.63 11.02
CA LEU A 614 9.96 20.73 9.64
C LEU A 614 10.82 21.72 8.85
N LEU A 615 11.11 21.41 7.58
CA LEU A 615 11.71 22.35 6.64
C LEU A 615 10.68 22.79 5.59
N ILE A 616 10.22 24.04 5.69
CA ILE A 616 9.14 24.58 4.87
C ILE A 616 9.58 25.89 4.23
N ASN A 617 9.97 25.87 2.96
CA ASN A 617 10.28 27.09 2.20
C ASN A 617 9.21 27.44 1.16
N SER A 618 8.90 26.51 0.25
CA SER A 618 8.08 26.85 -0.93
C SER A 618 6.66 27.30 -0.58
N ALA A 619 6.05 26.75 0.48
CA ALA A 619 4.73 27.17 0.94
C ALA A 619 4.75 28.57 1.56
N ILE A 620 5.81 28.93 2.29
CA ILE A 620 5.98 30.27 2.87
C ILE A 620 6.28 31.28 1.78
N ALA A 621 7.34 31.06 1.01
CA ALA A 621 7.86 32.03 0.05
C ALA A 621 6.89 32.35 -1.10
N ARG A 622 6.04 31.39 -1.48
CA ARG A 622 5.06 31.54 -2.58
C ARG A 622 3.64 31.87 -2.09
N ALA A 623 3.44 32.07 -0.79
CA ALA A 623 2.15 32.50 -0.27
C ALA A 623 1.80 33.91 -0.76
N GLN A 624 0.51 34.24 -0.76
CA GLN A 624 0.06 35.61 -1.02
C GLN A 624 0.63 36.60 0.01
N ASP A 625 0.74 36.17 1.27
CA ASP A 625 1.41 36.88 2.35
C ASP A 625 2.45 35.95 3.01
N PRO A 626 3.73 36.03 2.60
CA PRO A 626 4.79 35.19 3.16
C PRO A 626 5.04 35.44 4.66
N VAL A 627 4.80 36.66 5.16
CA VAL A 627 5.06 37.00 6.57
C VAL A 627 4.01 36.36 7.47
N ALA A 628 2.73 36.53 7.12
CA ALA A 628 1.63 35.88 7.81
C ALA A 628 1.73 34.35 7.72
N MET A 629 2.09 33.80 6.55
CA MET A 629 2.24 32.36 6.38
C MET A 629 3.40 31.80 7.22
N GLY A 630 4.53 32.49 7.29
CA GLY A 630 5.66 32.10 8.13
C GLY A 630 5.27 31.99 9.61
N ARG A 631 4.54 33.00 10.11
CA ARG A 631 3.99 32.98 11.48
C ARG A 631 2.98 31.85 11.68
N ALA A 632 2.07 31.64 10.73
CA ALA A 632 1.06 30.60 10.81
C ALA A 632 1.66 29.19 10.86
N MET A 633 2.71 28.93 10.07
CA MET A 633 3.45 27.67 10.10
C MET A 633 4.09 27.43 11.47
N ASN A 634 4.70 28.45 12.08
CA ASN A 634 5.28 28.31 13.43
C ASN A 634 4.22 27.99 14.49
N VAL A 635 3.09 28.71 14.48
CA VAL A 635 1.97 28.44 15.41
C VAL A 635 1.45 27.01 15.24
N ALA A 636 1.33 26.52 14.01
CA ALA A 636 0.90 25.15 13.75
C ALA A 636 1.90 24.10 14.25
N ILE A 637 3.21 24.38 14.12
CA ILE A 637 4.26 23.51 14.63
C ILE A 637 4.21 23.43 16.16
N GLU A 638 4.08 24.57 16.83
CA GLU A 638 3.94 24.65 18.29
C GLU A 638 2.69 23.90 18.76
N ALA A 639 1.55 24.13 18.10
CA ALA A 639 0.29 23.46 18.43
C ALA A 639 0.37 21.94 18.23
N GLY A 640 0.90 21.48 17.09
CA GLY A 640 1.04 20.06 16.81
C GLY A 640 2.03 19.36 17.75
N ARG A 641 3.14 20.04 18.11
CA ARG A 641 4.10 19.51 19.07
C ARG A 641 3.49 19.39 20.46
N LEU A 642 2.76 20.42 20.90
CA LEU A 642 2.06 20.40 22.17
C LEU A 642 1.01 19.27 22.19
N ALA A 643 0.28 19.06 21.10
CA ALA A 643 -0.68 17.97 20.96
C ALA A 643 -0.01 16.59 21.02
N TYR A 644 1.15 16.41 20.40
CA TYR A 644 1.94 15.19 20.51
C TYR A 644 2.36 14.92 21.96
N GLN A 645 2.90 15.93 22.66
CA GLN A 645 3.33 15.81 24.06
C GLN A 645 2.18 15.59 25.04
N ALA A 646 1.03 16.22 24.81
CA ALA A 646 -0.16 16.05 25.62
C ALA A 646 -0.76 14.64 25.50
N GLY A 647 -0.37 13.87 24.47
CA GLY A 647 -0.93 12.57 24.18
C GLY A 647 -2.34 12.70 23.60
N ARG A 648 -2.43 12.78 22.26
CA ARG A 648 -3.71 12.77 21.55
C ARG A 648 -4.53 11.52 21.93
N ILE A 649 -5.84 11.67 22.08
CA ILE A 649 -6.74 10.53 22.28
C ILE A 649 -6.53 9.48 21.18
N PRO A 650 -6.55 8.17 21.50
CA PRO A 650 -6.42 7.14 20.48
C PRO A 650 -7.53 7.28 19.44
N VAL A 651 -7.17 7.14 18.16
CA VAL A 651 -8.17 7.02 17.09
C VAL A 651 -8.94 5.73 17.33
N GLN A 652 -10.25 5.83 17.51
CA GLN A 652 -11.16 4.70 17.69
C GLN A 652 -12.07 4.60 16.48
N ASP A 653 -12.33 3.37 16.04
CA ASP A 653 -13.20 3.09 14.89
C ASP A 653 -14.69 3.38 15.17
N GLN A 654 -15.05 3.62 16.43
CA GLN A 654 -16.41 3.90 16.85
C GLN A 654 -16.46 5.11 17.79
N ALA A 655 -17.45 5.97 17.58
CA ALA A 655 -17.74 7.08 18.49
C ALA A 655 -18.25 6.53 19.82
N ARG A 656 -17.65 6.98 20.93
CA ARG A 656 -18.11 6.65 22.28
C ARG A 656 -18.77 7.88 22.89
N ALA A 657 -20.04 7.77 23.27
CA ALA A 657 -20.77 8.88 23.87
C ALA A 657 -20.07 9.35 25.15
N SER A 658 -19.80 10.66 25.25
CA SER A 658 -19.14 11.29 26.39
C SER A 658 -20.08 11.59 27.56
N SER A 659 -21.39 11.39 27.38
CA SER A 659 -22.43 11.71 28.38
C SER A 659 -22.91 10.44 29.10
N PRO A 660 -23.15 10.49 30.42
CA PRO A 660 -23.79 9.37 31.13
C PRO A 660 -25.20 9.12 30.56
N ALA A 661 -25.60 7.85 30.46
CA ALA A 661 -26.94 7.46 29.98
C ALA A 661 -28.10 7.87 30.91
N ALA A 662 -27.81 8.47 32.07
CA ALA A 662 -28.82 8.99 32.98
C ALA A 662 -29.31 10.36 32.49
N GLY A 663 -30.48 10.38 31.83
CA GLY A 663 -31.19 11.61 31.48
C GLY A 663 -31.57 11.78 30.00
N VAL A 664 -31.38 10.77 29.15
CA VAL A 664 -31.96 10.81 27.79
C VAL A 664 -33.45 10.48 27.91
N PRO A 665 -34.38 11.35 27.48
CA PRO A 665 -35.82 11.07 27.55
C PRO A 665 -36.15 9.89 26.63
N ASP A 666 -36.71 8.82 27.19
CA ASP A 666 -37.16 7.66 26.45
C ASP A 666 -38.19 8.08 25.39
N GLY A 667 -37.88 7.84 24.13
CA GLY A 667 -38.74 8.11 22.98
C GLY A 667 -40.00 7.25 22.87
N ASN A 668 -40.42 6.58 23.95
CA ASN A 668 -41.67 5.81 24.02
C ASN A 668 -42.78 6.66 24.65
N GLY A 669 -43.19 7.70 23.94
CA GLY A 669 -44.39 8.49 24.22
C GLY A 669 -45.59 8.07 23.37
N ALA A 670 -45.92 6.78 23.28
CA ALA A 670 -47.20 6.35 22.75
C ALA A 670 -48.23 6.34 23.89
N ALA A 671 -48.89 7.47 24.11
CA ALA A 671 -50.00 7.59 25.04
C ALA A 671 -51.18 6.73 24.55
N ALA A 672 -51.41 5.61 25.22
CA ALA A 672 -52.66 4.85 25.09
C ALA A 672 -53.79 5.64 25.76
N VAL A 673 -54.64 6.26 24.95
CA VAL A 673 -55.91 6.85 25.40
C VAL A 673 -56.89 5.70 25.63
N GLN A 674 -57.16 5.36 26.90
CA GLN A 674 -58.30 4.54 27.28
C GLN A 674 -59.57 5.41 27.23
N LEU A 675 -60.50 5.07 26.34
CA LEU A 675 -61.87 5.57 26.35
C LEU A 675 -62.71 4.63 27.21
N GLU A 676 -63.10 5.08 28.41
CA GLU A 676 -64.13 4.44 29.22
C GLU A 676 -65.51 4.73 28.61
N ALA A 677 -66.22 3.67 28.21
CA ALA A 677 -67.64 3.71 27.90
C ALA A 677 -68.43 3.46 29.18
N GLY A 678 -69.16 4.48 29.65
CA GLY A 678 -70.02 4.40 30.83
C GLY A 678 -71.35 3.70 30.55
N GLU A 679 -71.77 2.84 31.49
CA GLU A 679 -73.15 2.40 31.64
C GLU A 679 -73.99 3.44 32.40
N THR A 680 -74.97 3.95 31.67
CA THR A 680 -76.36 4.33 32.00
C THR A 680 -76.86 4.43 33.45
N ALA A 681 -77.67 5.47 33.68
CA ALA A 681 -78.94 5.35 34.39
C ALA A 681 -79.97 6.38 33.86
N THR A 682 -80.84 5.94 32.95
CA THR A 682 -82.33 5.96 32.99
C THR A 682 -82.90 5.41 31.70
#